data_AF-A0A932L8V1-F1
#
_entry.id   AF-A0A932L8V1-F1
#
_cell.length_a   1.000
_cell.length_b   1.000
_cell.length_c   1.000
_cell.angle_alpha   90.00
_cell.angle_beta   90.00
_cell.angle_gamma   90.00
#
_symmetry.space_group_name_H-M   'P 1'
#
loop_
_entity.id
_entity.type
_entity.pdbx_description
1 polymer ?
#
loop_
_entity_poly.entity_id
_entity_poly.type
_entity_poly.pdbx_seq_one_letter_code
_entity_poly.pdbx_strand_id
1 'polypeptide(L)'
;MTRSCPSAIVTLSVVLIAIATSAQEPDARSAGARSPDRVEIYKTIGDVKLPIEIYLPPDHKPTDHRPAIVFFFGGGWSNGTTKQFAHQCAYLASRGMVALAADYRVYNRQQAQVVDCVADAKSAIRWTRQNAARLGIDPDKIVSAGGSAGGHLAAAVGTINGFEQAGEDISVSSRPNAMALFNPALDLRAEAFPPERQKKREGGFESRMGAKPESLSPALQAAAGAPPAIVFHGEADSTVPFAQAQQFTERMKAAGNRCELVSYPGKGHGFFNFGRDGNQSFANSLRHLDAFLVGLNYLQAGEKVEAYLEQVPSKAAPKAADGAYFPPPESRGGWRTLVTANEAPSAEQKARIRELAGLDWDGLHEAWKYCAGFGGRSSVVVIRHGWLAGEWFNYDTPHGIASCTKSLTALSTAKLCELSAAGEFKKKIDFDSPAWKYLPASWSEQDPRRKAIALRHMLTMSSGLDPYDGPYRDLDAYGQTILTQQVEAPPGTVWAYASAPVDLLSLVVEDVSGKLLSDFFNEQIAAPIGAAPVQFPQFGTHSGGSGGPGGGARLATRDHARLGYLLLHEGEWRDESGTKQVLTPETVRLLTAWEPRLESETYREPNFARIKGAQNFYGYLFWTNRTQESLGTATPADAFYMSGWGKQICCVIPSLDLVFVRVGSNAELNSHPEYYPELLSRVVASVVEK
;
A
#
# COMPACT_ATOMS: atom_id res chain seq x y z
N MET A 1 -64.09 -19.25 51.38
CA MET A 1 -63.29 -20.13 50.49
C MET A 1 -63.91 -20.11 49.11
N THR A 2 -63.46 -19.22 48.23
CA THR A 2 -63.77 -19.26 46.78
C THR A 2 -62.72 -18.39 46.10
N ARG A 3 -61.68 -19.03 45.55
CA ARG A 3 -60.64 -18.38 44.75
C ARG A 3 -61.14 -18.26 43.31
N SER A 4 -61.18 -17.05 42.79
CA SER A 4 -61.33 -16.74 41.38
C SER A 4 -59.95 -16.45 40.77
N CYS A 5 -59.67 -17.06 39.61
CA CYS A 5 -58.50 -16.80 38.78
C CYS A 5 -58.49 -15.38 38.21
N PRO A 6 -57.30 -14.85 37.90
CA PRO A 6 -57.11 -14.09 36.67
C PRO A 6 -55.98 -14.65 35.80
N SER A 7 -56.23 -14.58 34.50
CA SER A 7 -55.35 -14.97 33.40
C SER A 7 -54.01 -14.21 33.42
N ALA A 8 -52.90 -14.93 33.39
CA ALA A 8 -51.56 -14.36 33.19
C ALA A 8 -51.19 -14.41 31.70
N ILE A 9 -50.97 -13.23 31.13
CA ILE A 9 -50.35 -13.03 29.81
C ILE A 9 -48.88 -13.46 29.94
N VAL A 10 -48.47 -14.46 29.18
CA VAL A 10 -47.06 -14.87 29.07
C VAL A 10 -46.38 -13.94 28.08
N THR A 11 -45.63 -12.96 28.59
CA THR A 11 -44.73 -12.13 27.78
C THR A 11 -43.48 -12.96 27.45
N LEU A 12 -43.31 -13.30 26.17
CA LEU A 12 -42.13 -14.00 25.66
C LEU A 12 -40.92 -13.06 25.67
N SER A 13 -40.13 -13.08 26.75
CA SER A 13 -38.85 -12.36 26.79
C SER A 13 -37.81 -13.10 25.94
N VAL A 14 -37.55 -12.58 24.74
CA VAL A 14 -36.40 -12.97 23.91
C VAL A 14 -35.14 -12.52 24.64
N VAL A 15 -34.40 -13.48 25.22
CA VAL A 15 -33.06 -13.23 25.74
C VAL A 15 -32.10 -13.17 24.55
N LEU A 16 -31.84 -11.96 24.06
CA LEU A 16 -30.68 -11.67 23.22
C LEU A 16 -29.43 -11.81 24.08
N ILE A 17 -28.77 -12.97 24.02
CA ILE A 17 -27.42 -13.11 24.54
C ILE A 17 -26.51 -12.34 23.57
N ALA A 18 -26.17 -11.11 23.94
CA ALA A 18 -25.12 -10.34 23.31
C ALA A 18 -23.78 -11.06 23.58
N ILE A 19 -23.28 -11.79 22.58
CA ILE A 19 -21.91 -12.27 22.58
C ILE A 19 -21.05 -11.03 22.39
N ALA A 20 -20.39 -10.58 23.46
CA ALA A 20 -19.37 -9.55 23.38
C ALA A 20 -18.20 -10.08 22.54
N THR A 21 -18.18 -9.76 21.26
CA THR A 21 -17.01 -9.93 20.41
C THR A 21 -15.99 -8.89 20.85
N SER A 22 -14.87 -9.32 21.43
CA SER A 22 -13.69 -8.45 21.52
C SER A 22 -13.29 -8.09 20.09
N ALA A 23 -13.50 -6.83 19.71
CA ALA A 23 -13.08 -6.34 18.41
C ALA A 23 -11.54 -6.41 18.34
N GLN A 24 -11.03 -7.41 17.60
CA GLN A 24 -9.67 -7.40 17.10
C GLN A 24 -9.50 -6.18 16.17
N GLU A 25 -8.33 -5.55 16.20
CA GLU A 25 -7.98 -4.53 15.20
C GLU A 25 -8.30 -5.03 13.77
N PRO A 26 -8.81 -4.16 12.88
CA PRO A 26 -9.14 -4.56 11.51
C PRO A 26 -7.88 -5.07 10.79
N ASP A 27 -7.89 -6.33 10.38
CA ASP A 27 -6.81 -6.91 9.58
C ASP A 27 -6.69 -6.12 8.28
N ALA A 28 -5.58 -5.38 8.12
CA ALA A 28 -5.31 -4.53 6.96
C ALA A 28 -5.43 -5.27 5.62
N ARG A 29 -5.30 -6.60 5.62
CA ARG A 29 -5.46 -7.47 4.44
C ARG A 29 -6.92 -7.67 4.02
N SER A 30 -7.89 -7.22 4.82
CA SER A 30 -9.34 -7.31 4.53
C SER A 30 -10.01 -5.93 4.41
N ALA A 31 -9.24 -4.86 4.53
CA ALA A 31 -9.76 -3.50 4.51
C ALA A 31 -10.40 -3.19 3.14
N GLY A 32 -11.68 -2.80 3.15
CA GLY A 32 -12.45 -2.51 1.94
C GLY A 32 -12.97 -3.75 1.20
N ALA A 33 -12.70 -4.96 1.70
CA ALA A 33 -13.34 -6.17 1.16
C ALA A 33 -14.84 -6.19 1.49
N ARG A 34 -15.64 -6.74 0.58
CA ARG A 34 -17.04 -7.12 0.86
C ARG A 34 -17.07 -8.05 2.08
N SER A 35 -18.01 -7.83 3.00
CA SER A 35 -18.26 -8.76 4.12
C SER A 35 -18.84 -10.10 3.60
N PRO A 36 -18.60 -11.23 4.28
CA PRO A 36 -19.24 -12.48 3.90
C PRO A 36 -20.76 -12.36 4.02
N ASP A 37 -21.49 -13.05 3.14
CA ASP A 37 -22.95 -13.08 3.18
C ASP A 37 -23.46 -13.89 4.38
N ARG A 38 -22.71 -14.93 4.76
CA ARG A 38 -23.04 -15.83 5.86
C ARG A 38 -21.78 -16.28 6.57
N VAL A 39 -21.91 -16.58 7.86
CA VAL A 39 -20.90 -17.30 8.63
C VAL A 39 -21.58 -18.50 9.25
N GLU A 40 -21.04 -19.68 9.03
CA GLU A 40 -21.57 -20.94 9.58
C GLU A 40 -20.49 -21.70 10.34
N ILE A 41 -20.87 -22.57 11.26
CA ILE A 41 -19.94 -23.48 11.92
C ILE A 41 -19.86 -24.75 11.09
N TYR A 42 -18.69 -25.03 10.51
CA TYR A 42 -18.49 -26.25 9.72
C TYR A 42 -18.03 -27.43 10.58
N LYS A 43 -17.42 -27.16 11.74
CA LYS A 43 -16.89 -28.19 12.65
C LYS A 43 -16.93 -27.73 14.10
N THR A 44 -17.26 -28.67 14.98
CA THR A 44 -17.21 -28.51 16.44
C THR A 44 -16.35 -29.62 17.04
N ILE A 45 -15.33 -29.27 17.83
CA ILE A 45 -14.48 -30.21 18.56
C ILE A 45 -14.49 -29.83 20.04
N GLY A 46 -15.22 -30.58 20.87
CA GLY A 46 -15.49 -30.17 22.25
C GLY A 46 -16.13 -28.78 22.27
N ASP A 47 -15.49 -27.82 22.96
CA ASP A 47 -15.95 -26.43 23.02
C ASP A 47 -15.46 -25.55 21.86
N VAL A 48 -14.56 -26.06 21.01
CA VAL A 48 -14.02 -25.32 19.87
C VAL A 48 -15.00 -25.38 18.70
N LYS A 49 -15.47 -24.21 18.26
CA LYS A 49 -16.29 -24.05 17.05
C LYS A 49 -15.47 -23.39 15.95
N LEU A 50 -15.37 -24.03 14.80
CA LEU A 50 -14.63 -23.50 13.65
C LEU A 50 -15.61 -22.91 12.63
N PRO A 51 -15.62 -21.58 12.46
CA PRO A 51 -16.46 -20.93 11.47
C PRO A 51 -15.92 -21.07 10.04
N ILE A 52 -16.82 -20.97 9.08
CA ILE A 52 -16.53 -20.77 7.66
C ILE A 52 -17.34 -19.57 7.17
N GLU A 53 -16.64 -18.60 6.59
CA GLU A 53 -17.24 -17.40 5.99
C GLU A 53 -17.60 -17.71 4.53
N ILE A 54 -18.83 -17.40 4.12
CA ILE A 54 -19.38 -17.78 2.81
C ILE A 54 -19.68 -16.51 2.02
N TYR A 55 -19.17 -16.46 0.80
CA TYR A 55 -19.31 -15.40 -0.18
C TYR A 55 -20.05 -15.94 -1.39
N LEU A 56 -21.24 -15.40 -1.63
CA LEU A 56 -22.14 -15.84 -2.68
C LEU A 56 -22.04 -14.92 -3.90
N PRO A 57 -22.16 -15.49 -5.12
CA PRO A 57 -22.39 -14.70 -6.33
C PRO A 57 -23.58 -13.73 -6.18
N PRO A 58 -23.54 -12.54 -6.78
CA PRO A 58 -24.66 -11.58 -6.70
C PRO A 58 -26.00 -12.15 -7.20
N ASP A 59 -25.97 -13.08 -8.15
CA ASP A 59 -27.13 -13.75 -8.76
C ASP A 59 -27.38 -15.16 -8.20
N HIS A 60 -26.80 -15.48 -7.04
CA HIS A 60 -26.84 -16.82 -6.44
C HIS A 60 -28.25 -17.34 -6.19
N LYS A 61 -28.46 -18.62 -6.53
CA LYS A 61 -29.64 -19.39 -6.14
C LYS A 61 -29.22 -20.76 -5.59
N PRO A 62 -29.90 -21.31 -4.57
CA PRO A 62 -29.62 -22.67 -4.09
C PRO A 62 -29.76 -23.76 -5.16
N THR A 63 -30.56 -23.53 -6.20
CA THR A 63 -30.73 -24.46 -7.34
C THR A 63 -29.59 -24.39 -8.36
N ASP A 64 -28.61 -23.51 -8.17
CA ASP A 64 -27.45 -23.43 -9.05
C ASP A 64 -26.50 -24.62 -8.84
N HIS A 65 -25.58 -24.80 -9.79
CA HIS A 65 -24.47 -25.75 -9.71
C HIS A 65 -23.15 -25.02 -9.98
N ARG A 66 -22.81 -24.06 -9.10
CA ARG A 66 -21.63 -23.20 -9.23
C ARG A 66 -20.38 -23.92 -8.73
N PRO A 67 -19.20 -23.67 -9.31
CA PRO A 67 -17.96 -24.12 -8.71
C PRO A 67 -17.67 -23.35 -7.41
N ALA A 68 -16.92 -23.97 -6.51
CA ALA A 68 -16.59 -23.42 -5.21
C ALA A 68 -15.09 -23.39 -4.94
N ILE A 69 -14.65 -22.49 -4.07
CA ILE A 69 -13.26 -22.40 -3.61
C ILE A 69 -13.24 -22.20 -2.09
N VAL A 70 -12.41 -22.98 -1.39
CA VAL A 70 -12.25 -22.91 0.07
C VAL A 70 -10.84 -22.45 0.41
N PHE A 71 -10.71 -21.25 0.97
CA PHE A 71 -9.46 -20.65 1.40
C PHE A 71 -9.11 -20.99 2.86
N PHE A 72 -7.84 -21.32 3.07
CA PHE A 72 -7.22 -21.48 4.37
C PHE A 72 -6.14 -20.42 4.57
N PHE A 73 -6.18 -19.70 5.69
CA PHE A 73 -5.21 -18.66 6.00
C PHE A 73 -3.84 -19.22 6.39
N GLY A 74 -2.79 -18.42 6.19
CA GLY A 74 -1.44 -18.66 6.69
C GLY A 74 -1.22 -18.13 8.11
N GLY A 75 0.01 -18.27 8.61
CA GLY A 75 0.37 -17.92 10.00
C GLY A 75 1.14 -19.01 10.73
N GLY A 76 1.82 -19.88 10.00
CA GLY A 76 2.73 -20.90 10.55
C GLY A 76 2.04 -21.92 11.44
N TRP A 77 0.77 -22.24 11.18
CA TRP A 77 -0.09 -23.10 12.02
C TRP A 77 -0.26 -22.61 13.47
N SER A 78 0.22 -21.39 13.77
CA SER A 78 0.20 -20.80 15.10
C SER A 78 -0.81 -19.68 15.24
N ASN A 79 -1.02 -18.92 14.17
CA ASN A 79 -1.89 -17.75 14.13
C ASN A 79 -2.61 -17.66 12.78
N GLY A 80 -3.41 -16.61 12.62
CA GLY A 80 -4.10 -16.26 11.37
C GLY A 80 -5.61 -16.20 11.55
N THR A 81 -6.28 -15.62 10.57
CA THR A 81 -7.74 -15.50 10.51
C THR A 81 -8.21 -15.58 9.06
N THR A 82 -9.50 -15.90 8.88
CA THR A 82 -10.20 -15.94 7.58
C THR A 82 -10.06 -14.65 6.77
N LYS A 83 -9.78 -13.53 7.43
CA LYS A 83 -9.66 -12.19 6.82
C LYS A 83 -8.55 -12.07 5.79
N GLN A 84 -7.50 -12.90 5.85
CA GLN A 84 -6.40 -12.85 4.88
C GLN A 84 -6.87 -12.96 3.42
N PHE A 85 -7.92 -13.74 3.15
CA PHE A 85 -8.40 -14.05 1.81
C PHE A 85 -9.72 -13.37 1.45
N ALA A 86 -10.16 -12.38 2.23
CA ALA A 86 -11.45 -11.72 2.03
C ALA A 86 -11.59 -11.09 0.63
N HIS A 87 -10.52 -10.48 0.11
CA HIS A 87 -10.54 -9.90 -1.25
C HIS A 87 -10.58 -10.96 -2.35
N GLN A 88 -9.80 -12.05 -2.22
CA GLN A 88 -9.85 -13.16 -3.17
C GLN A 88 -11.24 -13.80 -3.19
N CYS A 89 -11.86 -14.00 -2.02
CA CYS A 89 -13.23 -14.49 -1.93
C CYS A 89 -14.23 -13.55 -2.60
N ALA A 90 -14.14 -12.24 -2.33
CA ALA A 90 -15.03 -11.25 -2.93
C ALA A 90 -14.89 -11.17 -4.46
N TYR A 91 -13.65 -11.23 -4.97
CA TYR A 91 -13.39 -11.27 -6.42
C TYR A 91 -13.99 -12.52 -7.06
N LEU A 92 -13.73 -13.71 -6.52
CA LEU A 92 -14.21 -14.96 -7.12
C LEU A 92 -15.73 -15.11 -7.01
N ALA A 93 -16.34 -14.56 -5.95
CA ALA A 93 -17.78 -14.44 -5.86
C ALA A 93 -18.37 -13.53 -6.95
N SER A 94 -17.73 -12.40 -7.26
CA SER A 94 -18.16 -11.53 -8.37
C SER A 94 -17.96 -12.19 -9.75
N ARG A 95 -17.08 -13.18 -9.85
CA ARG A 95 -16.90 -14.04 -11.03
C ARG A 95 -17.85 -15.23 -11.11
N GLY A 96 -18.72 -15.43 -10.11
CA GLY A 96 -19.78 -16.43 -10.14
C GLY A 96 -19.47 -17.73 -9.40
N MET A 97 -18.39 -17.79 -8.60
CA MET A 97 -18.11 -18.93 -7.71
C MET A 97 -18.72 -18.72 -6.33
N VAL A 98 -19.02 -19.82 -5.63
CA VAL A 98 -19.21 -19.75 -4.17
C VAL A 98 -17.83 -19.79 -3.51
N ALA A 99 -17.38 -18.68 -2.93
CA ALA A 99 -16.10 -18.61 -2.25
C ALA A 99 -16.29 -18.76 -0.74
N LEU A 100 -15.41 -19.52 -0.10
CA LEU A 100 -15.47 -19.80 1.33
C LEU A 100 -14.10 -19.51 1.96
N ALA A 101 -14.07 -18.92 3.14
CA ALA A 101 -12.86 -18.81 3.96
C ALA A 101 -13.06 -19.58 5.27
N ALA A 102 -12.34 -20.69 5.42
CA ALA A 102 -12.49 -21.60 6.55
C ALA A 102 -11.49 -21.26 7.66
N ASP A 103 -12.00 -21.13 8.88
CA ASP A 103 -11.16 -21.11 10.07
C ASP A 103 -10.66 -22.53 10.40
N TYR A 104 -9.52 -22.66 11.08
CA TYR A 104 -9.01 -23.93 11.55
C TYR A 104 -8.26 -23.75 12.86
N ARG A 105 -8.12 -24.83 13.65
CA ARG A 105 -7.40 -24.72 14.92
C ARG A 105 -5.94 -24.35 14.68
N VAL A 106 -5.41 -23.46 15.51
CA VAL A 106 -4.01 -23.04 15.47
C VAL A 106 -3.39 -23.13 16.86
N TYR A 107 -2.06 -23.25 16.92
CA TYR A 107 -1.35 -23.45 18.18
C TYR A 107 -1.68 -22.37 19.23
N ASN A 108 -1.63 -21.08 18.90
CA ASN A 108 -1.81 -20.04 19.92
C ASN A 108 -3.25 -19.92 20.44
N ARG A 109 -4.25 -20.39 19.69
CA ARG A 109 -5.66 -20.33 20.11
C ARG A 109 -6.14 -21.64 20.74
N GLN A 110 -5.64 -22.80 20.30
CA GLN A 110 -6.14 -24.11 20.73
C GLN A 110 -5.04 -25.16 21.02
N GLN A 111 -3.76 -24.77 21.03
CA GLN A 111 -2.62 -25.69 21.18
C GLN A 111 -2.62 -26.83 20.14
N ALA A 112 -3.23 -26.60 18.98
CA ALA A 112 -3.35 -27.58 17.93
C ALA A 112 -2.00 -27.89 17.25
N GLN A 113 -1.83 -29.16 16.90
CA GLN A 113 -0.70 -29.63 16.11
C GLN A 113 -1.00 -29.49 14.60
N VAL A 114 0.01 -29.65 13.75
CA VAL A 114 -0.19 -29.55 12.29
C VAL A 114 -1.16 -30.63 11.77
N VAL A 115 -1.14 -31.84 12.35
CA VAL A 115 -2.11 -32.89 12.03
C VAL A 115 -3.56 -32.49 12.32
N ASP A 116 -3.80 -31.74 13.39
CA ASP A 116 -5.12 -31.17 13.70
C ASP A 116 -5.56 -30.16 12.64
N CYS A 117 -4.64 -29.31 12.19
CA CYS A 117 -4.90 -28.33 11.15
C CYS A 117 -5.27 -29.02 9.82
N VAL A 118 -4.58 -30.11 9.47
CA VAL A 118 -4.87 -30.93 8.28
C VAL A 118 -6.24 -31.60 8.39
N ALA A 119 -6.57 -32.16 9.56
CA ALA A 119 -7.89 -32.74 9.81
C ALA A 119 -9.00 -31.70 9.68
N ASP A 120 -8.82 -30.48 10.21
CA ASP A 120 -9.79 -29.39 10.10
C ASP A 120 -9.98 -28.93 8.64
N ALA A 121 -8.90 -28.81 7.85
CA ALA A 121 -9.00 -28.47 6.44
C ALA A 121 -9.73 -29.54 5.61
N LYS A 122 -9.48 -30.83 5.89
CA LYS A 122 -10.22 -31.94 5.29
C LYS A 122 -11.70 -31.90 5.63
N SER A 123 -12.04 -31.65 6.90
CA SER A 123 -13.41 -31.46 7.36
C SER A 123 -14.09 -30.28 6.64
N ALA A 124 -13.39 -29.17 6.40
CA ALA A 124 -13.96 -28.01 5.69
C ALA A 124 -14.35 -28.35 4.24
N ILE A 125 -13.47 -29.00 3.47
CA ILE A 125 -13.79 -29.42 2.09
C ILE A 125 -14.95 -30.43 2.07
N ARG A 126 -14.91 -31.42 2.99
CA ARG A 126 -15.99 -32.41 3.14
C ARG A 126 -17.32 -31.72 3.45
N TRP A 127 -17.31 -30.80 4.40
CA TRP A 127 -18.50 -30.03 4.78
C TRP A 127 -19.04 -29.24 3.58
N THR A 128 -18.18 -28.56 2.81
CA THR A 128 -18.60 -27.86 1.59
C THR A 128 -19.29 -28.82 0.61
N ARG A 129 -18.75 -30.02 0.43
CA ARG A 129 -19.32 -31.06 -0.44
C ARG A 129 -20.65 -31.62 0.08
N GLN A 130 -20.75 -31.91 1.38
CA GLN A 130 -22.00 -32.36 2.03
C GLN A 130 -23.11 -31.33 1.91
N ASN A 131 -22.75 -30.05 1.93
CA ASN A 131 -23.69 -28.94 1.88
C ASN A 131 -23.86 -28.37 0.46
N ALA A 132 -23.31 -29.03 -0.56
CA ALA A 132 -23.24 -28.49 -1.91
C ALA A 132 -24.62 -28.14 -2.47
N ALA A 133 -25.60 -29.04 -2.32
CA ALA A 133 -26.97 -28.82 -2.79
C ALA A 133 -27.63 -27.57 -2.19
N ARG A 134 -27.46 -27.30 -0.88
CA ARG A 134 -28.07 -26.12 -0.25
C ARG A 134 -27.31 -24.82 -0.51
N LEU A 135 -26.03 -24.94 -0.89
CA LEU A 135 -25.17 -23.81 -1.21
C LEU A 135 -25.16 -23.52 -2.71
N GLY A 136 -25.90 -24.26 -3.54
CA GLY A 136 -25.85 -24.10 -5.00
C GLY A 136 -24.48 -24.41 -5.60
N ILE A 137 -23.75 -25.35 -4.98
CA ILE A 137 -22.40 -25.75 -5.37
C ILE A 137 -22.46 -27.06 -6.18
N ASP A 138 -21.63 -27.15 -7.21
CA ASP A 138 -21.30 -28.40 -7.89
C ASP A 138 -20.26 -29.18 -7.04
N PRO A 139 -20.61 -30.36 -6.48
CA PRO A 139 -19.72 -31.11 -5.60
C PRO A 139 -18.45 -31.64 -6.29
N ASP A 140 -18.43 -31.63 -7.63
CA ASP A 140 -17.31 -32.06 -8.47
C ASP A 140 -16.43 -30.88 -8.95
N LYS A 141 -16.68 -29.67 -8.46
CA LYS A 141 -15.90 -28.47 -8.78
C LYS A 141 -15.52 -27.65 -7.54
N ILE A 142 -14.91 -28.30 -6.56
CA ILE A 142 -14.45 -27.66 -5.32
C ILE A 142 -12.94 -27.49 -5.33
N VAL A 143 -12.46 -26.25 -5.20
CA VAL A 143 -11.04 -25.90 -5.17
C VAL A 143 -10.58 -25.71 -3.73
N SER A 144 -9.45 -26.32 -3.33
CA SER A 144 -8.77 -25.93 -2.09
C SER A 144 -7.76 -24.83 -2.36
N ALA A 145 -7.70 -23.82 -1.50
CA ALA A 145 -6.79 -22.70 -1.69
C ALA A 145 -6.21 -22.21 -0.36
N GLY A 146 -5.04 -21.58 -0.39
CA GLY A 146 -4.48 -21.00 0.83
C GLY A 146 -3.06 -20.49 0.71
N GLY A 147 -2.63 -19.75 1.74
CA GLY A 147 -1.34 -19.08 1.80
C GLY A 147 -0.41 -19.66 2.85
N SER A 148 0.88 -19.87 2.55
CA SER A 148 1.88 -20.32 3.53
C SER A 148 1.46 -21.62 4.24
N ALA A 149 1.22 -21.60 5.56
CA ALA A 149 0.64 -22.72 6.31
C ALA A 149 -0.75 -23.14 5.80
N GLY A 150 -1.61 -22.22 5.38
CA GLY A 150 -2.88 -22.56 4.73
C GLY A 150 -2.69 -23.11 3.32
N GLY A 151 -1.63 -22.70 2.62
CA GLY A 151 -1.22 -23.27 1.33
C GLY A 151 -0.73 -24.72 1.49
N HIS A 152 -0.04 -25.01 2.59
CA HIS A 152 0.23 -26.38 3.01
C HIS A 152 -1.06 -27.18 3.22
N LEU A 153 -2.03 -26.65 3.97
CA LEU A 153 -3.30 -27.34 4.19
C LEU A 153 -4.02 -27.62 2.87
N ALA A 154 -4.14 -26.61 1.99
CA ALA A 154 -4.78 -26.76 0.68
C ALA A 154 -4.13 -27.86 -0.16
N ALA A 155 -2.79 -27.93 -0.17
CA ALA A 155 -2.04 -28.98 -0.86
C ALA A 155 -2.18 -30.35 -0.17
N ALA A 156 -2.18 -30.37 1.16
CA ALA A 156 -2.30 -31.58 1.96
C ALA A 156 -3.64 -32.28 1.73
N VAL A 157 -4.75 -31.53 1.68
CA VAL A 157 -6.07 -32.12 1.39
C VAL A 157 -6.13 -32.76 0.00
N GLY A 158 -5.41 -32.21 -0.99
CA GLY A 158 -5.36 -32.76 -2.35
C GLY A 158 -4.43 -33.95 -2.56
N THR A 159 -3.40 -34.10 -1.73
CA THR A 159 -2.31 -35.08 -1.97
C THR A 159 -2.19 -36.15 -0.89
N ILE A 160 -2.60 -35.86 0.36
CA ILE A 160 -2.37 -36.73 1.51
C ILE A 160 -3.61 -37.56 1.83
N ASN A 161 -3.45 -38.89 1.82
CA ASN A 161 -4.46 -39.84 2.30
C ASN A 161 -4.37 -39.99 3.84
N GLY A 162 -5.52 -40.19 4.49
CA GLY A 162 -5.59 -40.30 5.96
C GLY A 162 -5.66 -38.93 6.67
N PHE A 163 -5.41 -38.92 7.99
CA PHE A 163 -5.53 -37.73 8.87
C PHE A 163 -6.92 -37.08 8.86
N GLU A 164 -7.95 -37.87 8.58
CA GLU A 164 -9.34 -37.45 8.73
C GLU A 164 -9.70 -37.36 10.22
N GLN A 165 -10.61 -36.46 10.58
CA GLN A 165 -11.13 -36.39 11.94
C GLN A 165 -11.91 -37.68 12.25
N ALA A 166 -11.64 -38.27 13.42
CA ALA A 166 -12.39 -39.43 13.89
C ALA A 166 -13.88 -39.09 14.05
N GLY A 167 -14.76 -39.99 13.58
CA GLY A 167 -16.21 -39.85 13.69
C GLY A 167 -16.89 -39.10 12.55
N GLU A 168 -16.16 -38.60 11.56
CA GLU A 168 -16.76 -38.00 10.37
C GLU A 168 -17.18 -39.04 9.33
N ASP A 169 -18.21 -38.71 8.55
CA ASP A 169 -18.65 -39.50 7.41
C ASP A 169 -17.64 -39.40 6.26
N ILE A 170 -16.69 -40.34 6.25
CA ILE A 170 -15.65 -40.45 5.23
C ILE A 170 -16.16 -40.96 3.88
N SER A 171 -17.45 -41.36 3.76
CA SER A 171 -18.04 -41.66 2.45
C SER A 171 -18.13 -40.40 1.57
N VAL A 172 -18.21 -39.23 2.20
CA VAL A 172 -18.02 -37.95 1.51
C VAL A 172 -16.54 -37.59 1.49
N SER A 173 -15.99 -37.53 0.29
CA SER A 173 -14.59 -37.20 0.06
C SER A 173 -14.24 -35.84 0.68
N SER A 174 -13.03 -35.72 1.23
CA SER A 174 -12.39 -34.44 1.58
C SER A 174 -11.49 -33.93 0.45
N ARG A 175 -11.22 -34.73 -0.58
CA ARG A 175 -10.29 -34.36 -1.67
C ARG A 175 -10.90 -33.25 -2.55
N PRO A 176 -10.20 -32.14 -2.83
CA PRO A 176 -10.66 -31.12 -3.77
C PRO A 176 -10.54 -31.60 -5.22
N ASN A 177 -11.17 -30.89 -6.13
CA ASN A 177 -11.13 -31.10 -7.57
C ASN A 177 -10.03 -30.27 -8.26
N ALA A 178 -9.53 -29.21 -7.62
CA ALA A 178 -8.31 -28.48 -8.00
C ALA A 178 -7.67 -27.77 -6.79
N MET A 179 -6.45 -27.26 -6.94
CA MET A 179 -5.69 -26.58 -5.88
C MET A 179 -5.12 -25.23 -6.33
N ALA A 180 -5.23 -24.21 -5.49
CA ALA A 180 -4.64 -22.88 -5.69
C ALA A 180 -3.73 -22.49 -4.51
N LEU A 181 -2.42 -22.58 -4.71
CA LEU A 181 -1.45 -22.61 -3.63
C LEU A 181 -0.60 -21.34 -3.64
N PHE A 182 -0.75 -20.50 -2.63
CA PHE A 182 0.01 -19.26 -2.48
C PHE A 182 1.15 -19.50 -1.50
N ASN A 183 2.39 -19.29 -1.95
CA ASN A 183 3.65 -19.57 -1.26
C ASN A 183 3.63 -20.75 -0.26
N PRO A 184 3.13 -21.93 -0.69
CA PRO A 184 2.79 -23.02 0.22
C PRO A 184 4.04 -23.67 0.83
N ALA A 185 3.96 -24.10 2.09
CA ALA A 185 4.94 -25.06 2.63
C ALA A 185 4.62 -26.46 2.09
N LEU A 186 5.53 -27.04 1.30
CA LEU A 186 5.27 -28.28 0.54
C LEU A 186 6.15 -29.44 0.98
N ASP A 187 7.27 -29.14 1.63
CA ASP A 187 8.14 -30.11 2.30
C ASP A 187 8.42 -29.60 3.72
N LEU A 188 7.98 -30.36 4.72
CA LEU A 188 8.07 -30.00 6.12
C LEU A 188 9.31 -30.56 6.82
N ARG A 189 10.08 -31.42 6.14
CA ARG A 189 11.31 -31.99 6.69
C ARG A 189 12.34 -30.88 6.96
N ALA A 190 13.18 -31.06 7.97
CA ALA A 190 14.12 -30.02 8.37
C ALA A 190 15.10 -29.67 7.23
N GLU A 191 15.62 -30.68 6.54
CA GLU A 191 16.58 -30.54 5.44
C GLU A 191 16.04 -29.79 4.21
N ALA A 192 14.71 -29.67 4.09
CA ALA A 192 14.07 -28.90 3.02
C ALA A 192 14.06 -27.38 3.28
N PHE A 193 14.64 -26.94 4.40
CA PHE A 193 14.84 -25.53 4.76
C PHE A 193 16.33 -25.20 4.86
N PRO A 194 16.72 -23.91 4.70
CA PRO A 194 18.11 -23.49 4.86
C PRO A 194 18.68 -23.78 6.26
N PRO A 195 20.01 -23.98 6.41
CA PRO A 195 20.66 -24.38 7.67
C PRO A 195 20.30 -23.48 8.87
N GLU A 196 20.17 -22.17 8.67
CA GLU A 196 19.80 -21.20 9.70
C GLU A 196 18.38 -21.43 10.26
N ARG A 197 17.49 -22.05 9.48
CA ARG A 197 16.13 -22.43 9.90
C ARG A 197 16.05 -23.88 10.38
N GLN A 198 16.98 -24.74 10.00
CA GLN A 198 17.11 -26.10 10.54
C GLN A 198 17.34 -26.06 12.06
N LYS A 199 18.28 -25.23 12.52
CA LYS A 199 18.57 -25.04 13.96
C LYS A 199 17.37 -24.53 14.77
N LYS A 200 16.50 -23.70 14.17
CA LYS A 200 15.25 -23.24 14.82
C LYS A 200 14.18 -24.33 14.89
N ARG A 201 14.37 -25.44 14.19
CA ARG A 201 13.47 -26.61 14.16
C ARG A 201 14.00 -27.77 15.00
N GLU A 202 15.27 -27.73 15.40
CA GLU A 202 15.85 -28.62 16.41
C GLU A 202 15.22 -28.28 17.79
N GLY A 203 14.58 -29.27 18.44
CA GLY A 203 14.11 -29.13 19.83
C GLY A 203 12.60 -28.85 20.06
N GLY A 204 11.70 -29.24 19.14
CA GLY A 204 10.25 -29.17 19.38
C GLY A 204 9.38 -29.01 18.12
N PHE A 205 9.99 -28.99 16.93
CA PHE A 205 9.24 -28.86 15.69
C PHE A 205 8.45 -30.13 15.34
N GLU A 206 9.03 -31.32 15.56
CA GLU A 206 8.33 -32.61 15.38
C GLU A 206 7.15 -32.77 16.36
N SER A 207 7.30 -32.32 17.62
CA SER A 207 6.20 -32.38 18.59
C SER A 207 5.06 -31.41 18.22
N ARG A 208 5.32 -30.35 17.46
CA ARG A 208 4.27 -29.49 16.89
C ARG A 208 3.56 -30.10 15.69
N MET A 209 4.15 -31.10 15.03
CA MET A 209 3.54 -31.73 13.86
C MET A 209 2.40 -32.68 14.24
N GLY A 210 2.56 -33.42 15.34
CA GLY A 210 1.64 -34.50 15.72
C GLY A 210 1.74 -35.75 14.83
N ALA A 211 2.62 -35.74 13.83
CA ALA A 211 2.98 -36.85 12.96
C ALA A 211 4.39 -36.63 12.38
N LYS A 212 4.92 -37.62 11.66
CA LYS A 212 6.22 -37.48 10.98
C LYS A 212 6.15 -36.39 9.90
N PRO A 213 7.11 -35.45 9.80
CA PRO A 213 7.10 -34.38 8.80
C PRO A 213 6.90 -34.88 7.36
N GLU A 214 7.46 -36.05 7.02
CA GLU A 214 7.33 -36.68 5.71
C GLU A 214 5.88 -37.00 5.35
N SER A 215 5.12 -37.49 6.33
CA SER A 215 3.71 -37.86 6.17
C SER A 215 2.79 -36.65 6.01
N LEU A 216 3.27 -35.47 6.42
CA LEU A 216 2.57 -34.20 6.28
C LEU A 216 3.17 -33.33 5.16
N SER A 217 4.04 -33.85 4.30
CA SER A 217 4.70 -33.09 3.23
C SER A 217 4.04 -33.35 1.87
N PRO A 218 3.19 -32.44 1.33
CA PRO A 218 2.51 -32.63 0.05
C PRO A 218 3.41 -33.02 -1.11
N ALA A 219 4.64 -32.47 -1.16
CA ALA A 219 5.62 -32.82 -2.21
C ALA A 219 6.03 -34.28 -2.20
N LEU A 220 6.04 -34.94 -1.04
CA LEU A 220 6.38 -36.36 -0.94
C LEU A 220 5.17 -37.28 -1.20
N GLN A 221 3.96 -36.73 -1.18
CA GLN A 221 2.70 -37.46 -1.40
C GLN A 221 2.11 -37.21 -2.80
N ALA A 222 2.76 -36.39 -3.63
CA ALA A 222 2.35 -36.13 -5.01
C ALA A 222 2.44 -37.42 -5.84
N ALA A 223 1.29 -37.97 -6.20
CA ALA A 223 1.14 -39.21 -6.96
C ALA A 223 0.13 -39.04 -8.11
N ALA A 224 0.05 -40.02 -9.00
CA ALA A 224 -0.88 -39.99 -10.13
C ALA A 224 -2.34 -39.83 -9.65
N GLY A 225 -3.10 -38.99 -10.36
CA GLY A 225 -4.49 -38.66 -10.02
C GLY A 225 -4.63 -37.50 -9.02
N ALA A 226 -3.54 -36.83 -8.62
CA ALA A 226 -3.60 -35.60 -7.83
C ALA A 226 -4.39 -34.51 -8.56
N PRO A 227 -5.21 -33.70 -7.84
CA PRO A 227 -5.99 -32.64 -8.48
C PRO A 227 -5.09 -31.64 -9.22
N PRO A 228 -5.53 -31.07 -10.36
CA PRO A 228 -4.83 -29.98 -11.02
C PRO A 228 -4.48 -28.85 -10.04
N ALA A 229 -3.28 -28.31 -10.16
CA ALA A 229 -2.79 -27.28 -9.24
C ALA A 229 -2.20 -26.06 -9.95
N ILE A 230 -2.36 -24.90 -9.35
CA ILE A 230 -1.56 -23.71 -9.63
C ILE A 230 -0.84 -23.26 -8.36
N VAL A 231 0.45 -22.93 -8.48
CA VAL A 231 1.34 -22.53 -7.39
C VAL A 231 1.88 -21.13 -7.68
N PHE A 232 1.72 -20.21 -6.74
CA PHE A 232 2.26 -18.85 -6.79
C PHE A 232 3.38 -18.72 -5.78
N HIS A 233 4.62 -18.43 -6.19
CA HIS A 233 5.75 -18.40 -5.25
C HIS A 233 6.76 -17.31 -5.58
N GLY A 234 7.17 -16.56 -4.56
CA GLY A 234 8.18 -15.51 -4.69
C GLY A 234 9.60 -16.09 -4.69
N GLU A 235 10.43 -15.68 -5.63
CA GLU A 235 11.79 -16.25 -5.78
C GLU A 235 12.73 -15.83 -4.63
N ALA A 236 12.41 -14.73 -3.94
CA ALA A 236 13.15 -14.22 -2.79
C ALA A 236 12.50 -14.62 -1.43
N ASP A 237 11.63 -15.63 -1.41
CA ASP A 237 10.97 -16.09 -0.17
C ASP A 237 11.97 -16.75 0.80
N SER A 238 12.31 -16.03 1.87
CA SER A 238 13.20 -16.49 2.95
C SER A 238 12.50 -17.27 4.07
N THR A 239 11.18 -17.51 3.94
CA THR A 239 10.39 -18.26 4.91
C THR A 239 10.09 -19.66 4.41
N VAL A 240 9.63 -19.79 3.18
CA VAL A 240 9.47 -21.07 2.49
C VAL A 240 10.29 -21.02 1.19
N PRO A 241 11.35 -21.84 1.06
CA PRO A 241 12.22 -21.79 -0.10
C PRO A 241 11.45 -22.01 -1.41
N PHE A 242 11.72 -21.18 -2.42
CA PHE A 242 11.15 -21.32 -3.77
C PHE A 242 11.39 -22.72 -4.36
N ALA A 243 12.53 -23.34 -4.04
CA ALA A 243 12.86 -24.70 -4.45
C ALA A 243 11.79 -25.74 -4.07
N GLN A 244 11.03 -25.54 -2.98
CA GLN A 244 9.94 -26.47 -2.62
C GLN A 244 8.81 -26.43 -3.66
N ALA A 245 8.44 -25.25 -4.16
CA ALA A 245 7.43 -25.09 -5.19
C ALA A 245 7.88 -25.67 -6.53
N GLN A 246 9.16 -25.50 -6.88
CA GLN A 246 9.76 -26.14 -8.06
C GLN A 246 9.67 -27.67 -7.97
N GLN A 247 10.16 -28.26 -6.88
CA GLN A 247 10.17 -29.71 -6.68
C GLN A 247 8.76 -30.31 -6.64
N PHE A 248 7.80 -29.65 -5.99
CA PHE A 248 6.40 -30.09 -5.99
C PHE A 248 5.82 -30.09 -7.41
N THR A 249 6.06 -29.02 -8.17
CA THR A 249 5.57 -28.89 -9.55
C THR A 249 6.17 -29.96 -10.46
N GLU A 250 7.47 -30.21 -10.34
CA GLU A 250 8.17 -31.27 -11.06
C GLU A 250 7.59 -32.65 -10.73
N ARG A 251 7.37 -32.96 -9.44
CA ARG A 251 6.80 -34.24 -9.00
C ARG A 251 5.37 -34.43 -9.47
N MET A 252 4.53 -33.38 -9.38
CA MET A 252 3.17 -33.41 -9.89
C MET A 252 3.13 -33.71 -11.39
N LYS A 253 3.98 -33.04 -12.19
CA LYS A 253 4.09 -33.26 -13.64
C LYS A 253 4.64 -34.65 -13.96
N ALA A 254 5.68 -35.10 -13.25
CA ALA A 254 6.27 -36.43 -13.43
C ALA A 254 5.27 -37.57 -13.14
N ALA A 255 4.34 -37.34 -12.21
CA ALA A 255 3.24 -38.25 -11.91
C ALA A 255 2.04 -38.15 -12.88
N GLY A 256 2.14 -37.32 -13.93
CA GLY A 256 1.12 -37.15 -14.96
C GLY A 256 0.01 -36.15 -14.62
N ASN A 257 0.15 -35.36 -13.56
CA ASN A 257 -0.85 -34.38 -13.14
C ASN A 257 -0.58 -32.99 -13.72
N ARG A 258 -1.63 -32.18 -13.91
CA ARG A 258 -1.50 -30.77 -14.29
C ARG A 258 -1.03 -29.95 -13.08
N CYS A 259 0.11 -29.30 -13.20
CA CYS A 259 0.60 -28.35 -12.19
C CYS A 259 1.28 -27.16 -12.85
N GLU A 260 0.84 -25.95 -12.53
CA GLU A 260 1.37 -24.69 -13.03
C GLU A 260 2.14 -23.99 -11.90
N LEU A 261 3.35 -23.50 -12.19
CA LEU A 261 4.13 -22.68 -11.25
C LEU A 261 4.27 -21.29 -11.84
N VAL A 262 3.73 -20.30 -11.15
CA VAL A 262 3.90 -18.88 -11.44
C VAL A 262 4.92 -18.34 -10.44
N SER A 263 6.13 -18.06 -10.94
CA SER A 263 7.19 -17.47 -10.13
C SER A 263 7.09 -15.94 -10.12
N TYR A 264 7.48 -15.33 -9.01
CA TYR A 264 7.49 -13.89 -8.83
C TYR A 264 8.90 -13.43 -8.48
N PRO A 265 9.71 -13.00 -9.49
CA PRO A 265 11.07 -12.52 -9.28
C PRO A 265 11.14 -11.42 -8.23
N GLY A 266 12.11 -11.51 -7.32
CA GLY A 266 12.34 -10.52 -6.25
C GLY A 266 11.29 -10.49 -5.14
N LYS A 267 10.14 -11.17 -5.28
CA LYS A 267 9.07 -11.11 -4.27
C LYS A 267 9.35 -12.06 -3.10
N GLY A 268 9.11 -11.56 -1.88
CA GLY A 268 9.25 -12.31 -0.63
C GLY A 268 7.95 -12.99 -0.16
N HIS A 269 7.96 -13.54 1.06
CA HIS A 269 6.84 -14.27 1.63
C HIS A 269 5.57 -13.39 1.77
N GLY A 270 4.41 -13.91 1.33
CA GLY A 270 3.12 -13.22 1.45
C GLY A 270 2.91 -12.06 0.46
N PHE A 271 3.64 -12.03 -0.66
CA PHE A 271 3.55 -11.00 -1.70
C PHE A 271 2.15 -10.82 -2.33
N PHE A 272 1.35 -11.89 -2.36
CA PHE A 272 -0.01 -11.92 -2.93
C PHE A 272 -1.09 -11.33 -2.02
N ASN A 273 -0.76 -10.90 -0.79
CA ASN A 273 -1.77 -10.33 0.10
C ASN A 273 -2.22 -8.94 -0.40
N PHE A 274 -3.52 -8.67 -0.32
CA PHE A 274 -4.07 -7.35 -0.56
C PHE A 274 -3.43 -6.31 0.38
N GLY A 275 -3.23 -5.09 -0.12
CA GLY A 275 -2.57 -3.98 0.54
C GLY A 275 -1.04 -3.98 0.46
N ARG A 276 -0.42 -4.95 -0.23
CA ARG A 276 1.04 -4.99 -0.44
C ARG A 276 1.40 -4.59 -1.86
N ASP A 277 2.56 -3.94 -2.01
CA ASP A 277 3.18 -3.67 -3.31
C ASP A 277 2.21 -3.02 -4.32
N GLY A 278 1.43 -2.04 -3.85
CA GLY A 278 0.40 -1.36 -4.67
C GLY A 278 -0.66 -2.31 -5.24
N ASN A 279 -0.89 -3.47 -4.61
CA ASN A 279 -1.72 -4.56 -5.11
C ASN A 279 -1.26 -5.19 -6.44
N GLN A 280 -0.06 -4.88 -6.96
CA GLN A 280 0.39 -5.42 -8.24
C GLN A 280 0.50 -6.95 -8.22
N SER A 281 1.19 -7.46 -7.21
CA SER A 281 1.36 -8.89 -6.97
C SER A 281 0.03 -9.60 -6.67
N PHE A 282 -0.84 -8.96 -5.88
CA PHE A 282 -2.20 -9.43 -5.63
C PHE A 282 -3.00 -9.56 -6.93
N ALA A 283 -3.06 -8.48 -7.72
CA ALA A 283 -3.78 -8.42 -8.99
C ALA A 283 -3.26 -9.47 -9.98
N ASN A 284 -1.95 -9.55 -10.14
CA ASN A 284 -1.35 -10.54 -11.05
C ASN A 284 -1.65 -11.98 -10.60
N SER A 285 -1.56 -12.28 -9.31
CA SER A 285 -1.91 -13.62 -8.79
C SER A 285 -3.39 -13.95 -9.01
N LEU A 286 -4.29 -12.97 -8.89
CA LEU A 286 -5.70 -13.16 -9.22
C LEU A 286 -5.93 -13.43 -10.71
N ARG A 287 -5.26 -12.70 -11.62
CA ARG A 287 -5.40 -12.94 -13.06
C ARG A 287 -4.97 -14.35 -13.46
N HIS A 288 -3.86 -14.83 -12.90
CA HIS A 288 -3.40 -16.19 -13.16
C HIS A 288 -4.32 -17.25 -12.53
N LEU A 289 -4.80 -17.03 -11.30
CA LEU A 289 -5.79 -17.92 -10.69
C LEU A 289 -7.06 -17.98 -11.55
N ASP A 290 -7.54 -16.83 -12.01
CA ASP A 290 -8.72 -16.75 -12.85
C ASP A 290 -8.55 -17.49 -14.17
N ALA A 291 -7.44 -17.25 -14.87
CA ALA A 291 -7.11 -17.94 -16.11
C ALA A 291 -7.00 -19.46 -15.91
N PHE A 292 -6.42 -19.90 -14.78
CA PHE A 292 -6.37 -21.31 -14.42
C PHE A 292 -7.77 -21.91 -14.24
N LEU A 293 -8.67 -21.22 -13.53
CA LEU A 293 -10.06 -21.65 -13.31
C LEU A 293 -10.89 -21.63 -14.59
N VAL A 294 -10.68 -20.66 -15.48
CA VAL A 294 -11.26 -20.66 -16.84
C VAL A 294 -10.76 -21.87 -17.63
N GLY A 295 -9.46 -22.16 -17.56
CA GLY A 295 -8.85 -23.34 -18.18
C GLY A 295 -9.29 -24.68 -17.60
N LEU A 296 -10.02 -24.69 -16.49
CA LEU A 296 -10.69 -25.87 -15.91
C LEU A 296 -12.20 -25.88 -16.18
N ASN A 297 -12.72 -24.87 -16.91
CA ASN A 297 -14.15 -24.64 -17.10
C ASN A 297 -14.93 -24.44 -15.79
N TYR A 298 -14.28 -23.81 -14.80
CA TYR A 298 -14.89 -23.40 -13.54
C TYR A 298 -15.33 -21.93 -13.60
N LEU A 299 -14.69 -21.13 -14.45
CA LEU A 299 -15.11 -19.76 -14.72
C LEU A 299 -15.35 -19.57 -16.21
N GLN A 300 -16.25 -18.66 -16.55
CA GLN A 300 -16.38 -18.16 -17.92
C GLN A 300 -15.26 -17.17 -18.21
N ALA A 301 -14.86 -17.08 -19.48
CA ALA A 301 -13.90 -16.07 -19.93
C ALA A 301 -14.43 -14.65 -19.69
N GLY A 302 -13.52 -13.70 -19.43
CA GLY A 302 -13.85 -12.32 -19.09
C GLY A 302 -13.27 -11.92 -17.75
N GLU A 303 -11.95 -11.76 -17.73
CA GLU A 303 -11.16 -11.22 -16.61
C GLU A 303 -11.77 -9.89 -16.10
N LYS A 304 -11.85 -9.70 -14.77
CA LYS A 304 -12.44 -8.50 -14.10
C LYS A 304 -11.62 -7.97 -12.93
N VAL A 305 -10.33 -8.31 -12.79
CA VAL A 305 -9.50 -7.92 -11.64
C VAL A 305 -9.44 -6.40 -11.57
N GLU A 306 -9.35 -5.73 -12.71
CA GLU A 306 -9.19 -4.28 -12.76
C GLU A 306 -10.49 -3.60 -12.34
N ALA A 307 -11.62 -4.03 -12.90
CA ALA A 307 -12.95 -3.58 -12.48
C ALA A 307 -13.23 -3.87 -10.99
N TYR A 308 -12.71 -4.98 -10.45
CA TYR A 308 -12.79 -5.28 -9.03
C TYR A 308 -11.91 -4.34 -8.20
N LEU A 309 -10.67 -4.08 -8.61
CA LEU A 309 -9.76 -3.16 -7.93
C LEU A 309 -10.24 -1.70 -7.97
N GLU A 310 -10.99 -1.31 -9.00
CA GLU A 310 -11.68 -0.01 -9.06
C GLU A 310 -12.82 0.09 -8.03
N GLN A 311 -13.49 -1.02 -7.72
CA GLN A 311 -14.61 -1.08 -6.76
C GLN A 311 -14.14 -1.24 -5.31
N VAL A 312 -12.96 -1.83 -5.10
CA VAL A 312 -12.36 -1.97 -3.78
C VAL A 312 -11.60 -0.69 -3.46
N PRO A 313 -11.93 0.03 -2.38
CA PRO A 313 -11.14 1.19 -1.96
C PRO A 313 -9.68 0.74 -1.77
N SER A 314 -8.77 1.23 -2.61
CA SER A 314 -7.36 0.83 -2.60
C SER A 314 -6.64 1.41 -1.38
N LYS A 315 -7.01 1.03 -0.15
CA LYS A 315 -6.57 1.71 1.07
C LYS A 315 -6.41 3.22 0.80
N ALA A 316 -7.48 3.84 0.28
CA ALA A 316 -7.59 5.28 0.42
C ALA A 316 -7.31 5.54 1.90
N ALA A 317 -6.57 6.61 2.20
CA ALA A 317 -6.65 7.23 3.52
C ALA A 317 -8.12 7.13 3.97
N PRO A 318 -8.43 6.81 5.25
CA PRO A 318 -9.82 6.80 5.70
C PRO A 318 -10.50 8.01 5.10
N LYS A 319 -11.43 7.78 4.16
CA LYS A 319 -12.09 8.86 3.43
C LYS A 319 -12.63 9.73 4.53
N ALA A 320 -12.11 10.95 4.65
CA ALA A 320 -12.46 11.78 5.79
C ALA A 320 -13.98 11.82 5.82
N ALA A 321 -14.53 11.47 7.00
CA ALA A 321 -15.96 11.31 7.21
C ALA A 321 -16.71 12.44 6.49
N ASP A 322 -17.84 12.13 5.84
CA ASP A 322 -18.72 13.13 5.25
C ASP A 322 -18.82 14.34 6.21
N GLY A 323 -18.15 15.45 5.89
CA GLY A 323 -17.81 16.50 6.87
C GLY A 323 -16.33 16.95 6.96
N ALA A 324 -15.42 16.46 6.09
CA ALA A 324 -14.06 16.97 6.00
C ALA A 324 -14.03 18.50 5.79
N TYR A 325 -13.24 19.20 6.61
CA TYR A 325 -13.06 20.64 6.50
C TYR A 325 -11.90 20.97 5.56
N PHE A 326 -12.14 21.89 4.64
CA PHE A 326 -11.14 22.45 3.75
C PHE A 326 -11.01 23.94 4.05
N PRO A 327 -9.81 24.45 4.38
CA PRO A 327 -9.64 25.84 4.77
C PRO A 327 -9.87 26.77 3.58
N PRO A 328 -10.65 27.86 3.71
CA PRO A 328 -10.61 28.94 2.75
C PRO A 328 -9.21 29.59 2.72
N PRO A 329 -8.96 30.53 1.79
CA PRO A 329 -7.77 31.37 1.83
C PRO A 329 -7.61 32.07 3.18
N GLU A 330 -6.37 32.41 3.57
CA GLU A 330 -6.09 33.13 4.82
C GLU A 330 -6.86 34.45 4.93
N SER A 331 -7.08 35.14 3.79
CA SER A 331 -7.89 36.38 3.72
C SER A 331 -9.37 36.19 4.09
N ARG A 332 -9.85 34.94 4.16
CA ARG A 332 -11.22 34.56 4.54
C ARG A 332 -11.23 33.65 5.77
N GLY A 333 -10.23 33.76 6.64
CA GLY A 333 -10.19 33.07 7.94
C GLY A 333 -9.35 31.80 7.96
N GLY A 334 -8.85 31.33 6.81
CA GLY A 334 -7.84 30.27 6.76
C GLY A 334 -8.24 28.98 7.46
N TRP A 335 -7.28 28.34 8.15
CA TRP A 335 -7.50 27.14 8.92
C TRP A 335 -8.35 27.38 10.17
N ARG A 336 -9.29 26.47 10.46
CA ARG A 336 -9.84 26.34 11.81
C ARG A 336 -8.71 25.92 12.77
N THR A 337 -8.51 26.73 13.81
CA THR A 337 -7.38 26.58 14.73
C THR A 337 -7.84 26.17 16.13
N LEU A 338 -7.04 25.34 16.79
CA LEU A 338 -7.18 24.98 18.20
C LEU A 338 -6.11 25.64 19.08
N VAL A 339 -5.17 26.35 18.47
CA VAL A 339 -4.04 27.00 19.13
C VAL A 339 -3.97 28.48 18.79
N THR A 340 -3.41 29.26 19.70
CA THR A 340 -2.87 30.59 19.38
C THR A 340 -1.42 30.41 18.97
N ALA A 341 -1.02 30.98 17.84
CA ALA A 341 0.32 30.79 17.31
C ALA A 341 1.39 31.24 18.31
N ASN A 342 2.45 30.44 18.48
CA ASN A 342 3.56 30.70 19.40
C ASN A 342 3.20 30.73 20.90
N GLU A 343 1.99 30.37 21.29
CA GLU A 343 1.56 30.35 22.69
C GLU A 343 1.27 28.92 23.15
N ALA A 344 1.52 28.65 24.43
CA ALA A 344 1.12 27.38 25.04
C ALA A 344 -0.38 27.41 25.37
N PRO A 345 -1.16 26.38 24.97
CA PRO A 345 -2.59 26.31 25.25
C PRO A 345 -2.88 26.06 26.74
N SER A 346 -4.03 26.56 27.20
CA SER A 346 -4.60 26.23 28.51
C SER A 346 -4.94 24.74 28.61
N ALA A 347 -5.22 24.24 29.82
CA ALA A 347 -5.64 22.86 30.02
C ALA A 347 -6.91 22.52 29.24
N GLU A 348 -7.87 23.44 29.16
CA GLU A 348 -9.11 23.30 28.39
C GLU A 348 -8.84 23.26 26.89
N GLN A 349 -7.92 24.10 26.40
CA GLN A 349 -7.51 24.07 24.99
C GLN A 349 -6.80 22.76 24.65
N LYS A 350 -5.91 22.25 25.52
CA LYS A 350 -5.27 20.93 25.35
C LYS A 350 -6.29 19.80 25.30
N ALA A 351 -7.29 19.83 26.17
CA ALA A 351 -8.39 18.85 26.15
C ALA A 351 -9.16 18.90 24.82
N ARG A 352 -9.44 20.10 24.29
CA ARG A 352 -10.09 20.27 22.97
C ARG A 352 -9.20 19.81 21.81
N ILE A 353 -7.89 20.04 21.88
CA ILE A 353 -6.92 19.52 20.90
C ILE A 353 -6.96 17.99 20.88
N ARG A 354 -6.95 17.38 22.07
CA ARG A 354 -7.08 15.94 22.24
C ARG A 354 -8.40 15.41 21.66
N GLU A 355 -9.51 16.05 21.98
CA GLU A 355 -10.85 15.64 21.51
C GLU A 355 -11.02 15.78 19.99
N LEU A 356 -10.70 16.96 19.45
CA LEU A 356 -11.05 17.30 18.06
C LEU A 356 -9.99 16.82 17.07
N ALA A 357 -8.72 17.03 17.40
CA ALA A 357 -7.59 16.65 16.55
C ALA A 357 -6.94 15.31 16.96
N GLY A 358 -7.29 14.72 18.11
CA GLY A 358 -6.71 13.45 18.58
C GLY A 358 -5.20 13.55 18.80
N LEU A 359 -4.74 14.68 19.35
CA LEU A 359 -3.33 14.95 19.61
C LEU A 359 -3.10 15.27 21.09
N ASP A 360 -2.06 14.68 21.67
CA ASP A 360 -1.44 15.17 22.89
C ASP A 360 -0.53 16.36 22.54
N TRP A 361 -0.98 17.55 22.92
CA TRP A 361 -0.26 18.78 22.59
C TRP A 361 1.11 18.85 23.25
N ASP A 362 1.28 18.33 24.47
CA ASP A 362 2.58 18.38 25.16
C ASP A 362 3.61 17.49 24.45
N GLY A 363 3.23 16.27 24.05
CA GLY A 363 4.05 15.44 23.18
C GLY A 363 4.40 16.10 21.85
N LEU A 364 3.44 16.80 21.22
CA LEU A 364 3.69 17.54 19.98
C LEU A 364 4.64 18.72 20.20
N HIS A 365 4.55 19.39 21.34
CA HIS A 365 5.43 20.48 21.71
C HIS A 365 6.88 20.02 21.88
N GLU A 366 7.11 18.78 22.33
CA GLU A 366 8.46 18.19 22.35
C GLU A 366 9.03 17.98 20.94
N ALA A 367 8.20 17.68 19.93
CA ALA A 367 8.63 17.65 18.53
C ALA A 367 9.09 19.04 18.04
N TRP A 368 8.36 20.09 18.43
CA TRP A 368 8.76 21.47 18.12
C TRP A 368 10.04 21.88 18.87
N LYS A 369 10.18 21.57 20.17
CA LYS A 369 11.41 21.83 20.93
C LYS A 369 12.60 21.14 20.31
N TYR A 370 12.42 19.90 19.84
CA TYR A 370 13.45 19.20 19.08
C TYR A 370 13.85 19.99 17.83
N CYS A 371 12.89 20.50 17.05
CA CYS A 371 13.19 21.36 15.90
C CYS A 371 13.93 22.67 16.26
N ALA A 372 13.54 23.30 17.36
CA ALA A 372 14.09 24.57 17.82
C ALA A 372 15.48 24.42 18.47
N GLY A 373 15.78 23.25 19.06
CA GLY A 373 17.01 22.97 19.79
C GLY A 373 18.29 22.99 18.95
N PHE A 374 18.16 22.85 17.61
CA PHE A 374 19.30 22.93 16.69
C PHE A 374 19.64 24.36 16.24
N GLY A 375 19.01 25.38 16.84
CA GLY A 375 19.24 26.78 16.47
C GLY A 375 18.69 27.15 15.08
N GLY A 376 18.79 28.43 14.74
CA GLY A 376 18.14 28.99 13.56
C GLY A 376 16.62 29.09 13.71
N ARG A 377 15.96 29.53 12.65
CA ARG A 377 14.50 29.68 12.59
C ARG A 377 13.87 28.36 12.17
N SER A 378 12.86 27.86 12.90
CA SER A 378 12.12 26.62 12.57
C SER A 378 10.62 26.87 12.69
N SER A 379 10.00 27.11 11.55
CA SER A 379 8.54 27.18 11.40
C SER A 379 7.96 25.77 11.36
N VAL A 380 6.93 25.51 12.16
CA VAL A 380 6.25 24.21 12.23
C VAL A 380 4.74 24.40 12.20
N VAL A 381 4.05 23.64 11.36
CA VAL A 381 2.58 23.57 11.28
C VAL A 381 2.15 22.11 11.30
N VAL A 382 1.10 21.81 12.07
CA VAL A 382 0.57 20.46 12.25
C VAL A 382 -0.94 20.49 12.06
N ILE A 383 -1.41 19.78 11.05
CA ILE A 383 -2.82 19.66 10.70
C ILE A 383 -3.25 18.21 10.93
N ARG A 384 -4.32 17.99 11.70
CA ARG A 384 -4.95 16.67 11.82
C ARG A 384 -6.46 16.78 11.85
N HIS A 385 -7.16 15.92 11.11
CA HIS A 385 -8.63 15.97 11.01
C HIS A 385 -9.15 17.35 10.59
N GLY A 386 -8.42 18.04 9.70
CA GLY A 386 -8.72 19.39 9.25
C GLY A 386 -8.61 20.48 10.32
N TRP A 387 -7.99 20.22 11.48
CA TRP A 387 -7.70 21.22 12.50
C TRP A 387 -6.22 21.55 12.53
N LEU A 388 -5.92 22.85 12.63
CA LEU A 388 -4.58 23.32 12.96
C LEU A 388 -4.36 23.17 14.47
N ALA A 389 -3.50 22.24 14.85
CA ALA A 389 -3.31 21.77 16.22
C ALA A 389 -1.92 22.10 16.79
N GLY A 390 -0.99 22.51 15.93
CA GLY A 390 0.33 22.99 16.34
C GLY A 390 0.83 24.02 15.34
N GLU A 391 1.29 25.16 15.84
CA GLU A 391 1.79 26.25 15.02
C GLU A 391 2.82 27.11 15.74
N TRP A 392 4.01 27.14 15.18
CA TRP A 392 5.15 27.83 15.76
C TRP A 392 6.00 28.51 14.70
N PHE A 393 6.45 29.72 15.02
CA PHE A 393 7.42 30.58 14.36
C PHE A 393 7.16 30.90 12.87
N ASN A 394 6.95 32.19 12.53
CA ASN A 394 6.87 32.74 11.16
C ASN A 394 6.17 31.85 10.11
N TYR A 395 5.01 31.30 10.46
CA TYR A 395 4.27 30.28 9.72
C TYR A 395 3.56 30.80 8.45
N ASP A 396 3.35 32.11 8.37
CA ASP A 396 2.65 32.84 7.30
C ASP A 396 3.60 33.52 6.32
N THR A 397 4.88 33.61 6.65
CA THR A 397 5.89 34.28 5.84
C THR A 397 6.51 33.31 4.84
N PRO A 398 6.63 33.64 3.55
CA PRO A 398 7.28 32.75 2.57
C PRO A 398 8.79 32.54 2.82
N HIS A 399 9.19 31.28 2.98
CA HIS A 399 10.59 30.84 3.14
C HIS A 399 11.03 30.01 1.94
N GLY A 400 12.34 29.94 1.68
CA GLY A 400 12.88 29.02 0.69
C GLY A 400 12.67 27.57 1.13
N ILE A 401 12.02 26.76 0.29
CA ILE A 401 11.71 25.35 0.61
C ILE A 401 12.70 24.35 -0.01
N ALA A 402 13.77 24.86 -0.62
CA ALA A 402 14.82 24.06 -1.25
C ALA A 402 14.22 22.98 -2.18
N SER A 403 14.70 21.74 -2.10
CA SER A 403 14.27 20.66 -2.99
C SER A 403 12.83 20.17 -2.82
N CYS A 404 12.05 20.66 -1.85
CA CYS A 404 10.59 20.48 -1.87
C CYS A 404 9.98 21.07 -3.16
N THR A 405 10.65 22.06 -3.77
CA THR A 405 10.31 22.64 -5.07
C THR A 405 10.18 21.58 -6.18
N LYS A 406 10.96 20.49 -6.14
CA LYS A 406 10.87 19.42 -7.14
C LYS A 406 9.49 18.77 -7.14
N SER A 407 8.93 18.53 -5.96
CA SER A 407 7.59 17.97 -5.80
C SER A 407 6.52 18.92 -6.35
N LEU A 408 6.67 20.24 -6.18
CA LEU A 408 5.77 21.23 -6.80
C LEU A 408 5.88 21.25 -8.33
N THR A 409 7.08 21.06 -8.87
CA THR A 409 7.28 20.92 -10.32
C THR A 409 6.62 19.65 -10.83
N ALA A 410 6.74 18.51 -10.12
CA ALA A 410 6.02 17.28 -10.46
C ALA A 410 4.50 17.45 -10.43
N LEU A 411 3.94 18.16 -9.43
CA LEU A 411 2.51 18.48 -9.39
C LEU A 411 2.09 19.26 -10.66
N SER A 412 2.91 20.23 -11.08
CA SER A 412 2.65 21.02 -12.30
C SER A 412 2.70 20.16 -13.56
N THR A 413 3.75 19.34 -13.72
CA THR A 413 3.89 18.44 -14.88
C THR A 413 2.77 17.41 -14.93
N ALA A 414 2.35 16.87 -13.80
CA ALA A 414 1.24 15.92 -13.74
C ALA A 414 -0.09 16.60 -14.10
N LYS A 415 -0.36 17.79 -13.56
CA LYS A 415 -1.55 18.56 -13.92
C LYS A 415 -1.58 18.93 -15.40
N LEU A 416 -0.43 19.27 -15.98
CA LEU A 416 -0.27 19.51 -17.41
C LEU A 416 -0.68 18.28 -18.24
N CYS A 417 -0.27 17.08 -17.82
CA CYS A 417 -0.65 15.82 -18.48
C CYS A 417 -2.16 15.56 -18.38
N GLU A 418 -2.78 15.77 -17.20
CA GLU A 418 -4.24 15.64 -17.03
C GLU A 418 -5.02 16.56 -17.96
N LEU A 419 -4.65 17.84 -18.01
CA LEU A 419 -5.29 18.82 -18.88
C LEU A 419 -5.07 18.47 -20.37
N SER A 420 -3.89 17.96 -20.72
CA SER A 420 -3.63 17.48 -22.09
C SER A 420 -4.51 16.28 -22.46
N ALA A 421 -4.69 15.33 -21.54
CA ALA A 421 -5.59 14.19 -21.70
C ALA A 421 -7.05 14.65 -21.86
N ALA A 422 -7.46 15.68 -21.11
CA ALA A 422 -8.76 16.33 -21.24
C ALA A 422 -8.94 17.16 -22.53
N GLY A 423 -7.87 17.37 -23.31
CA GLY A 423 -7.93 18.07 -24.59
C GLY A 423 -7.75 19.59 -24.52
N GLU A 424 -7.30 20.12 -23.38
CA GLU A 424 -7.11 21.56 -23.16
C GLU A 424 -5.96 22.16 -24.00
N PHE A 425 -5.01 21.32 -24.43
CA PHE A 425 -3.83 21.76 -25.18
C PHE A 425 -3.79 21.18 -26.60
N LYS A 426 -3.29 22.01 -27.53
CA LYS A 426 -3.02 21.59 -28.91
C LYS A 426 -1.91 20.54 -28.98
N LYS A 427 -0.86 20.71 -28.17
CA LYS A 427 0.22 19.73 -28.03
C LYS A 427 -0.22 18.66 -27.03
N LYS A 428 -0.22 17.41 -27.49
CA LYS A 428 -0.50 16.25 -26.63
C LYS A 428 0.76 15.87 -25.86
N ILE A 429 0.61 15.68 -24.54
CA ILE A 429 1.69 15.33 -23.63
C ILE A 429 1.17 14.35 -22.57
N ASP A 430 2.03 13.41 -22.20
CA ASP A 430 1.85 12.45 -21.11
C ASP A 430 3.23 12.14 -20.48
N PHE A 431 3.26 11.32 -19.44
CA PHE A 431 4.51 10.92 -18.78
C PHE A 431 5.45 10.13 -19.71
N ASP A 432 4.90 9.49 -20.75
CA ASP A 432 5.63 8.70 -21.74
C ASP A 432 6.25 9.52 -22.85
N SER A 433 5.82 10.78 -22.96
CA SER A 433 6.21 11.65 -24.04
C SER A 433 7.72 11.94 -23.99
N PRO A 434 8.40 11.90 -25.15
CA PRO A 434 9.82 12.16 -25.22
C PRO A 434 10.08 13.67 -25.00
N ALA A 435 10.92 13.99 -24.02
CA ALA A 435 11.12 15.34 -23.51
C ALA A 435 11.59 16.33 -24.60
N TRP A 436 12.40 15.87 -25.55
CA TRP A 436 12.94 16.69 -26.64
C TRP A 436 11.87 17.36 -27.52
N LYS A 437 10.63 16.85 -27.54
CA LYS A 437 9.53 17.46 -28.29
C LYS A 437 9.06 18.81 -27.70
N TYR A 438 9.41 19.08 -26.46
CA TYR A 438 8.98 20.26 -25.70
C TYR A 438 10.17 21.08 -25.17
N LEU A 439 11.38 20.72 -25.60
CA LEU A 439 12.63 21.41 -25.25
C LEU A 439 13.22 22.05 -26.52
N PRO A 440 14.14 23.03 -26.38
CA PRO A 440 14.82 23.62 -27.54
C PRO A 440 15.43 22.55 -28.45
N ALA A 441 15.27 22.70 -29.77
CA ALA A 441 15.75 21.70 -30.74
C ALA A 441 17.23 21.36 -30.55
N SER A 442 18.04 22.39 -30.24
CA SER A 442 19.47 22.30 -29.93
C SER A 442 19.79 21.31 -28.80
N TRP A 443 18.86 21.10 -27.86
CA TRP A 443 19.04 20.13 -26.78
C TRP A 443 19.20 18.71 -27.32
N SER A 444 18.38 18.28 -28.28
CA SER A 444 18.49 16.92 -28.84
C SER A 444 19.45 16.79 -30.01
N GLU A 445 19.80 17.92 -30.66
CA GLU A 445 20.78 17.96 -31.75
C GLU A 445 22.21 17.79 -31.24
N GLN A 446 22.52 18.34 -30.06
CA GLN A 446 23.83 18.22 -29.43
C GLN A 446 24.15 16.79 -28.95
N ASP A 447 23.13 16.03 -28.55
CA ASP A 447 23.27 14.62 -28.17
C ASP A 447 22.00 13.84 -28.56
N PRO A 448 22.02 13.09 -29.68
CA PRO A 448 20.86 12.34 -30.16
C PRO A 448 20.30 11.32 -29.15
N ARG A 449 21.11 10.87 -28.17
CA ARG A 449 20.67 9.93 -27.12
C ARG A 449 19.59 10.55 -26.23
N ARG A 450 19.57 11.87 -26.09
CA ARG A 450 18.54 12.61 -25.34
C ARG A 450 17.13 12.39 -25.91
N LYS A 451 17.00 11.94 -27.17
CA LYS A 451 15.70 11.61 -27.76
C LYS A 451 14.97 10.44 -27.08
N ALA A 452 15.71 9.59 -26.34
CA ALA A 452 15.17 8.49 -25.57
C ALA A 452 14.68 8.90 -24.16
N ILE A 453 14.93 10.14 -23.72
CA ILE A 453 14.52 10.62 -22.41
C ILE A 453 13.03 10.99 -22.47
N ALA A 454 12.19 10.26 -21.74
CA ALA A 454 10.80 10.59 -21.50
C ALA A 454 10.64 11.46 -20.24
N LEU A 455 9.51 12.16 -20.12
CA LEU A 455 9.21 12.97 -18.92
C LEU A 455 9.23 12.14 -17.64
N ARG A 456 8.76 10.89 -17.68
CA ARG A 456 8.84 9.98 -16.53
C ARG A 456 10.27 9.86 -16.00
N HIS A 457 11.27 9.75 -16.87
CA HIS A 457 12.66 9.53 -16.45
C HIS A 457 13.21 10.75 -15.71
N MET A 458 12.76 11.95 -16.09
CA MET A 458 13.08 13.18 -15.36
C MET A 458 12.37 13.22 -14.00
N LEU A 459 11.11 12.79 -13.93
CA LEU A 459 10.30 12.76 -12.72
C LEU A 459 10.77 11.69 -11.72
N THR A 460 11.35 10.58 -12.18
CA THR A 460 11.79 9.47 -11.33
C THR A 460 13.28 9.46 -11.03
N MET A 461 14.00 10.55 -11.36
CA MET A 461 15.46 10.65 -11.20
C MET A 461 16.25 9.57 -11.95
N SER A 462 15.74 9.13 -13.10
CA SER A 462 16.37 8.10 -13.95
C SER A 462 16.62 8.56 -15.38
N SER A 463 16.79 9.87 -15.60
CA SER A 463 17.02 10.45 -16.93
C SER A 463 18.30 9.97 -17.63
N GLY A 464 19.30 9.52 -16.85
CA GLY A 464 20.63 9.19 -17.38
C GLY A 464 21.50 10.40 -17.74
N LEU A 465 20.99 11.63 -17.56
CA LEU A 465 21.79 12.85 -17.65
C LEU A 465 22.81 12.91 -16.51
N ASP A 466 23.92 13.60 -16.74
CA ASP A 466 24.90 13.93 -15.70
C ASP A 466 24.20 14.55 -14.48
N PRO A 467 24.19 13.85 -13.34
CA PRO A 467 23.49 14.31 -12.13
C PRO A 467 24.30 15.32 -11.31
N TYR A 468 25.41 15.87 -11.85
CA TYR A 468 26.19 16.89 -11.17
C TYR A 468 25.37 18.16 -10.87
N ASP A 469 25.05 18.35 -9.59
CA ASP A 469 24.29 19.48 -9.02
C ASP A 469 25.19 20.50 -8.27
N GLY A 470 26.52 20.43 -8.45
CA GLY A 470 27.50 21.21 -7.66
C GLY A 470 27.40 22.73 -7.84
N PRO A 471 28.20 23.55 -7.11
CA PRO A 471 28.09 24.99 -7.18
C PRO A 471 28.40 25.45 -8.60
N TYR A 472 27.37 25.95 -9.28
CA TYR A 472 27.50 26.56 -10.60
C TYR A 472 28.40 27.78 -10.44
N ARG A 473 29.66 27.67 -10.86
CA ARG A 473 30.68 28.72 -10.63
C ARG A 473 30.39 29.99 -11.43
N ASP A 474 29.57 29.87 -12.47
CA ASP A 474 29.08 30.95 -13.29
C ASP A 474 27.54 30.90 -13.34
N LEU A 475 26.90 31.80 -12.60
CA LEU A 475 25.45 31.87 -12.50
C LEU A 475 24.81 32.44 -13.77
N ASP A 476 25.56 33.17 -14.60
CA ASP A 476 25.09 33.74 -15.86
C ASP A 476 25.01 32.67 -16.97
N ALA A 477 25.65 31.52 -16.77
CA ALA A 477 25.63 30.35 -17.66
C ALA A 477 24.82 29.15 -17.13
N TYR A 478 24.06 29.31 -16.04
CA TYR A 478 23.33 28.21 -15.37
C TYR A 478 22.38 27.47 -16.32
N GLY A 479 21.52 28.19 -17.03
CA GLY A 479 20.58 27.60 -17.98
C GLY A 479 21.28 26.85 -19.10
N GLN A 480 22.41 27.39 -19.59
CA GLN A 480 23.17 26.72 -20.63
C GLN A 480 23.87 25.47 -20.13
N THR A 481 24.32 25.45 -18.87
CA THR A 481 24.89 24.26 -18.22
C THR A 481 23.85 23.14 -18.18
N ILE A 482 22.60 23.45 -17.80
CA ILE A 482 21.50 22.48 -17.80
C ILE A 482 21.20 21.95 -19.21
N LEU A 483 21.14 22.84 -20.21
CA LEU A 483 20.87 22.45 -21.60
C LEU A 483 21.99 21.62 -22.24
N THR A 484 23.19 21.63 -21.67
CA THR A 484 24.38 20.98 -22.22
C THR A 484 24.80 19.72 -21.45
N GLN A 485 24.05 19.30 -20.43
CA GLN A 485 24.36 18.11 -19.63
C GLN A 485 24.49 16.82 -20.47
N GLN A 486 25.60 16.11 -20.30
CA GLN A 486 25.87 14.90 -21.07
C GLN A 486 24.95 13.74 -20.66
N VAL A 487 24.61 12.86 -21.62
CA VAL A 487 24.00 11.57 -21.29
C VAL A 487 25.11 10.61 -20.87
N GLU A 488 25.09 10.24 -19.60
CA GLU A 488 26.08 9.38 -18.96
C GLU A 488 25.64 7.92 -18.90
N ALA A 489 24.33 7.67 -18.92
CA ALA A 489 23.75 6.34 -18.92
C ALA A 489 22.47 6.32 -19.77
N PRO A 490 22.06 5.16 -20.30
CA PRO A 490 20.76 5.04 -20.95
C PRO A 490 19.62 5.47 -20.00
N PRO A 491 18.60 6.21 -20.47
CA PRO A 491 17.48 6.62 -19.63
C PRO A 491 16.74 5.39 -19.06
N GLY A 492 16.40 5.40 -17.78
CA GLY A 492 15.80 4.25 -17.09
C GLY A 492 16.76 3.08 -16.87
N THR A 493 18.07 3.35 -16.74
CA THR A 493 19.04 2.32 -16.30
C THR A 493 19.87 2.69 -15.06
N VAL A 494 19.86 3.97 -14.69
CA VAL A 494 20.49 4.47 -13.46
C VAL A 494 19.54 5.37 -12.69
N TRP A 495 19.59 5.31 -11.36
CA TRP A 495 18.96 6.32 -10.50
C TRP A 495 20.03 7.29 -9.99
N ALA A 496 19.78 8.58 -10.17
CA ALA A 496 20.64 9.63 -9.67
C ALA A 496 19.84 10.91 -9.36
N TYR A 497 19.90 11.34 -8.10
CA TYR A 497 19.22 12.55 -7.66
C TYR A 497 19.86 13.78 -8.31
N ALA A 498 19.06 14.58 -9.04
CA ALA A 498 19.56 15.73 -9.77
C ALA A 498 18.50 16.85 -9.88
N SER A 499 18.96 18.08 -10.11
CA SER A 499 18.11 19.26 -10.25
C SER A 499 17.88 19.61 -11.73
N ALA A 500 18.89 19.44 -12.57
CA ALA A 500 18.81 19.79 -13.98
C ALA A 500 17.67 19.09 -14.77
N PRO A 501 17.41 17.78 -14.62
CA PRO A 501 16.24 17.15 -15.26
C PRO A 501 14.90 17.79 -14.82
N VAL A 502 14.83 18.26 -13.58
CA VAL A 502 13.63 18.91 -13.03
C VAL A 502 13.49 20.34 -13.56
N ASP A 503 14.60 21.08 -13.68
CA ASP A 503 14.59 22.41 -14.28
C ASP A 503 14.12 22.38 -15.74
N LEU A 504 14.49 21.34 -16.50
CA LEU A 504 13.99 21.15 -17.87
C LEU A 504 12.46 20.98 -17.92
N LEU A 505 11.83 20.40 -16.89
CA LEU A 505 10.37 20.26 -16.83
C LEU A 505 9.65 21.61 -16.79
N SER A 506 10.29 22.69 -16.32
CA SER A 506 9.66 24.02 -16.36
C SER A 506 9.49 24.51 -17.80
N LEU A 507 10.46 24.23 -18.68
CA LEU A 507 10.38 24.56 -20.11
C LEU A 507 9.30 23.73 -20.80
N VAL A 508 9.13 22.47 -20.39
CA VAL A 508 8.05 21.60 -20.89
C VAL A 508 6.68 22.19 -20.55
N VAL A 509 6.49 22.65 -19.30
CA VAL A 509 5.25 23.32 -18.86
C VAL A 509 5.00 24.58 -19.70
N GLU A 510 6.03 25.40 -19.91
CA GLU A 510 5.93 26.63 -20.68
C GLU A 510 5.58 26.38 -22.16
N ASP A 511 6.25 25.41 -22.80
CA ASP A 511 6.03 25.07 -24.21
C ASP A 511 4.60 24.57 -24.50
N VAL A 512 4.02 23.81 -23.58
CA VAL A 512 2.71 23.18 -23.76
C VAL A 512 1.58 24.11 -23.33
N SER A 513 1.73 24.79 -22.18
CA SER A 513 0.68 25.63 -21.61
C SER A 513 0.72 27.10 -22.07
N GLY A 514 1.87 27.56 -22.57
CA GLY A 514 2.13 28.98 -22.87
C GLY A 514 2.30 29.84 -21.61
N LYS A 515 2.49 29.24 -20.43
CA LYS A 515 2.61 29.92 -19.14
C LYS A 515 3.90 29.54 -18.45
N LEU A 516 4.50 30.50 -17.74
CA LEU A 516 5.63 30.20 -16.84
C LEU A 516 5.18 29.19 -15.77
N LEU A 517 6.10 28.36 -15.27
CA LEU A 517 5.82 27.37 -14.23
C LEU A 517 5.09 27.99 -13.01
N SER A 518 5.52 29.19 -12.60
CA SER A 518 4.92 29.91 -11.47
C SER A 518 3.45 30.24 -11.73
N ASP A 519 3.13 30.76 -12.92
CA ASP A 519 1.77 31.16 -13.28
C ASP A 519 0.88 29.94 -13.45
N PHE A 520 1.39 28.89 -14.11
CA PHE A 520 0.69 27.64 -14.28
C PHE A 520 0.37 26.98 -12.94
N PHE A 521 1.36 26.84 -12.04
CA PHE A 521 1.15 26.27 -10.71
C PHE A 521 0.15 27.09 -9.89
N ASN A 522 0.28 28.42 -9.92
CA ASN A 522 -0.59 29.29 -9.14
C ASN A 522 -2.05 29.22 -9.62
N GLU A 523 -2.27 29.19 -10.93
CA GLU A 523 -3.61 29.09 -11.51
C GLU A 523 -4.23 27.71 -11.30
N GLN A 524 -3.47 26.64 -11.57
CA GLN A 524 -4.02 25.30 -11.68
C GLN A 524 -4.00 24.52 -10.36
N ILE A 525 -3.19 24.94 -9.38
CA ILE A 525 -3.00 24.22 -8.11
C ILE A 525 -3.17 25.15 -6.90
N ALA A 526 -2.39 26.24 -6.80
CA ALA A 526 -2.37 27.05 -5.58
C ALA A 526 -3.70 27.80 -5.34
N ALA A 527 -4.23 28.49 -6.34
CA ALA A 527 -5.48 29.23 -6.23
C ALA A 527 -6.69 28.32 -5.95
N PRO A 528 -6.85 27.15 -6.61
CA PRO A 528 -7.92 26.20 -6.29
C PRO A 528 -7.98 25.74 -4.84
N ILE A 529 -6.84 25.68 -4.14
CA ILE A 529 -6.77 25.30 -2.72
C ILE A 529 -6.69 26.49 -1.77
N GLY A 530 -6.83 27.71 -2.30
CA GLY A 530 -6.74 28.95 -1.52
C GLY A 530 -5.36 29.25 -0.94
N ALA A 531 -4.30 28.66 -1.49
CA ALA A 531 -2.93 29.01 -1.13
C ALA A 531 -2.53 30.36 -1.73
N ALA A 532 -1.61 31.08 -1.07
CA ALA A 532 -1.03 32.29 -1.65
C ALA A 532 -0.18 31.95 -2.90
N PRO A 533 -0.01 32.91 -3.84
CA PRO A 533 0.83 32.70 -5.00
C PRO A 533 2.26 32.30 -4.62
N VAL A 534 2.68 31.16 -5.14
CA VAL A 534 4.03 30.60 -4.96
C VAL A 534 4.95 31.21 -6.00
N GLN A 535 6.13 31.62 -5.56
CA GLN A 535 7.17 32.14 -6.44
C GLN A 535 8.15 31.03 -6.77
N PHE A 536 8.34 30.76 -8.06
CA PHE A 536 9.39 29.89 -8.58
C PHE A 536 10.49 30.73 -9.25
N PRO A 537 11.76 30.35 -9.13
CA PRO A 537 12.80 30.91 -10.01
C PRO A 537 12.48 30.56 -11.46
N GLN A 538 12.78 31.48 -12.37
CA GLN A 538 12.70 31.20 -13.80
C GLN A 538 13.84 30.28 -14.23
N PHE A 539 13.62 29.51 -15.31
CA PHE A 539 14.68 28.71 -15.90
C PHE A 539 15.91 29.58 -16.21
N GLY A 540 17.10 29.07 -15.92
CA GLY A 540 18.34 29.81 -16.13
C GLY A 540 18.72 30.79 -15.02
N THR A 541 17.85 31.04 -14.04
CA THR A 541 18.17 31.90 -12.89
C THR A 541 18.69 31.10 -11.70
N HIS A 542 19.66 31.65 -10.98
CA HIS A 542 20.22 31.06 -9.76
C HIS A 542 20.29 32.12 -8.65
N SER A 543 19.68 31.84 -7.49
CA SER A 543 19.77 32.75 -6.32
C SER A 543 20.18 31.99 -5.06
N GLY A 544 21.20 32.51 -4.37
CA GLY A 544 21.50 32.18 -2.97
C GLY A 544 21.68 30.70 -2.61
N GLY A 545 22.28 29.89 -3.50
CA GLY A 545 22.59 28.48 -3.21
C GLY A 545 21.41 27.51 -3.30
N SER A 546 20.25 27.95 -3.81
CA SER A 546 19.10 27.10 -4.15
C SER A 546 18.67 27.42 -5.58
N GLY A 547 19.29 26.76 -6.55
CA GLY A 547 19.12 27.03 -7.97
C GLY A 547 17.74 26.68 -8.54
N GLY A 548 17.36 27.39 -9.60
CA GLY A 548 16.39 27.00 -10.62
C GLY A 548 14.96 26.61 -10.19
N PRO A 549 14.10 26.33 -11.18
CA PRO A 549 12.75 25.81 -10.97
C PRO A 549 12.66 24.53 -10.13
N GLY A 550 13.75 23.77 -9.96
CA GLY A 550 13.83 22.53 -9.19
C GLY A 550 14.35 22.71 -7.75
N GLY A 551 14.57 23.93 -7.26
CA GLY A 551 15.14 24.14 -5.93
C GLY A 551 14.81 25.46 -5.23
N GLY A 552 14.39 26.51 -5.93
CA GLY A 552 14.31 27.84 -5.32
C GLY A 552 12.91 28.38 -5.01
N ALA A 553 11.86 27.55 -4.98
CA ALA A 553 10.54 28.07 -4.67
C ALA A 553 10.44 28.60 -3.23
N ARG A 554 9.56 29.59 -3.05
CA ARG A 554 9.27 30.18 -1.74
C ARG A 554 7.81 30.05 -1.39
N LEU A 555 7.53 29.54 -0.19
CA LEU A 555 6.19 29.22 0.26
C LEU A 555 6.06 29.42 1.78
N ALA A 556 4.88 29.87 2.23
CA ALA A 556 4.55 29.93 3.65
C ALA A 556 4.29 28.51 4.20
N THR A 557 4.58 28.28 5.48
CA THR A 557 4.43 26.95 6.10
C THR A 557 2.97 26.47 6.07
N ARG A 558 1.99 27.37 6.26
CA ARG A 558 0.55 27.06 6.12
C ARG A 558 0.16 26.65 4.69
N ASP A 559 0.71 27.29 3.68
CA ASP A 559 0.41 26.96 2.28
C ASP A 559 1.08 25.66 1.85
N HIS A 560 2.25 25.36 2.41
CA HIS A 560 2.87 24.05 2.27
C HIS A 560 2.01 22.96 2.92
N ALA A 561 1.35 23.26 4.04
CA ALA A 561 0.37 22.36 4.66
C ALA A 561 -0.89 22.19 3.79
N ARG A 562 -1.37 23.24 3.10
CA ARG A 562 -2.47 23.10 2.11
C ARG A 562 -2.11 22.13 0.99
N LEU A 563 -0.88 22.17 0.48
CA LEU A 563 -0.42 21.20 -0.53
C LEU A 563 -0.39 19.77 0.02
N GLY A 564 0.14 19.58 1.23
CA GLY A 564 0.11 18.27 1.90
C GLY A 564 -1.33 17.77 2.13
N TYR A 565 -2.23 18.67 2.50
CA TYR A 565 -3.64 18.35 2.75
C TYR A 565 -4.41 18.04 1.45
N LEU A 566 -4.10 18.73 0.35
CA LEU A 566 -4.62 18.38 -0.97
C LEU A 566 -4.26 16.93 -1.33
N LEU A 567 -3.01 16.53 -1.10
CA LEU A 567 -2.55 15.17 -1.38
C LEU A 567 -3.16 14.14 -0.41
N LEU A 568 -3.36 14.52 0.84
CA LEU A 568 -4.04 13.70 1.84
C LEU A 568 -5.48 13.36 1.42
N HIS A 569 -6.16 14.30 0.76
CA HIS A 569 -7.51 14.16 0.22
C HIS A 569 -7.53 13.79 -1.28
N GLU A 570 -6.49 13.10 -1.75
CA GLU A 570 -6.43 12.52 -3.10
C GLU A 570 -6.68 13.54 -4.23
N GLY A 571 -6.29 14.80 -4.00
CA GLY A 571 -6.42 15.89 -4.97
C GLY A 571 -7.79 16.56 -5.00
N GLU A 572 -8.70 16.17 -4.11
CA GLU A 572 -9.99 16.83 -3.92
C GLU A 572 -9.83 18.08 -3.04
N TRP A 573 -10.56 19.15 -3.37
CA TRP A 573 -10.69 20.33 -2.53
C TRP A 573 -12.12 20.85 -2.56
N ARG A 574 -12.72 21.13 -1.40
CA ARG A 574 -14.08 21.67 -1.32
C ARG A 574 -14.06 23.11 -0.83
N ASP A 575 -14.84 23.98 -1.47
CA ASP A 575 -15.10 25.32 -0.98
C ASP A 575 -16.56 25.71 -1.21
N GLU A 576 -16.90 26.97 -0.97
CA GLU A 576 -18.25 27.52 -1.15
C GLU A 576 -18.79 27.38 -2.59
N SER A 577 -17.91 27.22 -3.59
CA SER A 577 -18.28 27.00 -4.99
C SER A 577 -18.52 25.52 -5.32
N GLY A 578 -18.26 24.61 -4.38
CA GLY A 578 -18.48 23.18 -4.51
C GLY A 578 -17.18 22.36 -4.40
N THR A 579 -17.25 21.12 -4.87
CA THR A 579 -16.10 20.20 -4.88
C THR A 579 -15.30 20.37 -6.17
N LYS A 580 -13.99 20.51 -6.05
CA LYS A 580 -13.02 20.63 -7.14
C LYS A 580 -12.07 19.45 -7.10
N GLN A 581 -11.89 18.77 -8.23
CA GLN A 581 -10.81 17.80 -8.40
C GLN A 581 -9.58 18.54 -8.95
N VAL A 582 -8.70 19.01 -8.08
CA VAL A 582 -7.50 19.77 -8.48
C VAL A 582 -6.49 18.84 -9.15
N LEU A 583 -6.29 17.65 -8.60
CA LEU A 583 -5.52 16.54 -9.19
C LEU A 583 -6.36 15.28 -9.08
N THR A 584 -6.26 14.34 -10.02
CA THR A 584 -6.99 13.07 -9.90
C THR A 584 -6.37 12.16 -8.83
N PRO A 585 -7.14 11.25 -8.21
CA PRO A 585 -6.60 10.27 -7.27
C PRO A 585 -5.54 9.34 -7.90
N GLU A 586 -5.64 9.07 -9.20
CA GLU A 586 -4.61 8.32 -9.94
C GLU A 586 -3.30 9.10 -10.02
N THR A 587 -3.34 10.38 -10.38
CA THR A 587 -2.17 11.25 -10.37
C THR A 587 -1.54 11.36 -8.99
N VAL A 588 -2.34 11.55 -7.94
CA VAL A 588 -1.79 11.62 -6.57
C VAL A 588 -1.07 10.32 -6.23
N ARG A 589 -1.66 9.15 -6.51
CA ARG A 589 -1.01 7.85 -6.29
C ARG A 589 0.26 7.68 -7.11
N LEU A 590 0.26 8.07 -8.38
CA LEU A 590 1.46 8.02 -9.23
C LEU A 590 2.60 8.87 -8.66
N LEU A 591 2.26 10.06 -8.15
CA LEU A 591 3.24 10.97 -7.58
C LEU A 591 3.85 10.44 -6.28
N THR A 592 3.03 9.89 -5.39
CA THR A 592 3.39 9.62 -4.00
C THR A 592 3.68 8.14 -3.69
N ALA A 593 3.43 7.23 -4.63
CA ALA A 593 3.83 5.83 -4.53
C ALA A 593 5.25 5.60 -5.07
N TRP A 594 5.87 4.53 -4.58
CA TRP A 594 7.14 4.05 -5.13
C TRP A 594 6.93 3.40 -6.50
N GLU A 595 7.81 3.71 -7.45
CA GLU A 595 7.78 3.14 -8.80
C GLU A 595 8.61 1.85 -8.87
N PRO A 596 7.99 0.67 -9.09
CA PRO A 596 8.69 -0.61 -9.04
C PRO A 596 9.84 -0.77 -10.02
N ARG A 597 9.81 -0.07 -11.16
CA ARG A 597 10.91 -0.10 -12.13
C ARG A 597 12.22 0.43 -11.55
N LEU A 598 12.15 1.30 -10.55
CA LEU A 598 13.32 1.84 -9.86
C LEU A 598 14.12 0.78 -9.08
N GLU A 599 13.55 -0.40 -8.82
CA GLU A 599 14.25 -1.50 -8.14
C GLU A 599 15.41 -2.06 -8.97
N SER A 600 15.27 -2.02 -10.30
CA SER A 600 16.28 -2.55 -11.24
C SER A 600 17.34 -1.55 -11.68
N GLU A 601 17.23 -0.30 -11.23
CA GLU A 601 18.10 0.80 -11.64
C GLU A 601 19.44 0.75 -10.90
N THR A 602 20.53 0.98 -11.63
CA THR A 602 21.85 1.05 -11.02
C THR A 602 22.09 2.43 -10.40
N TYR A 603 22.33 2.47 -9.09
CA TYR A 603 22.49 3.73 -8.36
C TYR A 603 23.87 4.37 -8.63
N ARG A 604 23.90 5.66 -8.97
CA ARG A 604 25.14 6.44 -9.10
C ARG A 604 25.21 7.50 -8.00
N GLU A 605 26.32 7.53 -7.25
CA GLU A 605 26.66 8.55 -6.25
C GLU A 605 27.32 9.75 -6.94
N PRO A 606 26.67 10.92 -7.09
CA PRO A 606 27.28 11.97 -7.88
C PRO A 606 27.73 13.19 -7.07
N ASN A 607 27.06 13.55 -5.97
CA ASN A 607 27.44 14.69 -5.11
C ASN A 607 26.62 14.69 -3.82
N PHE A 608 27.31 14.91 -2.69
CA PHE A 608 26.79 15.04 -1.32
C PHE A 608 26.01 13.83 -0.78
N ALA A 609 26.66 13.11 0.14
CA ALA A 609 26.13 12.08 1.03
C ALA A 609 24.60 11.99 1.11
N ARG A 610 23.98 11.11 0.32
CA ARG A 610 22.54 10.82 0.43
C ARG A 610 22.25 9.34 0.20
N ILE A 611 21.95 8.69 1.31
CA ILE A 611 21.28 7.40 1.53
C ILE A 611 21.37 6.45 0.33
N LYS A 612 22.40 5.62 0.32
CA LYS A 612 22.48 4.43 -0.54
C LYS A 612 21.16 3.66 -0.48
N GLY A 613 20.54 3.39 -1.62
CA GLY A 613 19.24 2.72 -1.65
C GLY A 613 18.02 3.65 -1.71
N ALA A 614 18.22 4.98 -1.81
CA ALA A 614 17.15 5.96 -1.93
C ALA A 614 16.15 5.68 -3.05
N GLN A 615 16.56 5.03 -4.13
CA GLN A 615 15.67 4.62 -5.21
C GLN A 615 14.53 3.70 -4.74
N ASN A 616 14.73 2.97 -3.64
CA ASN A 616 13.72 2.05 -3.07
C ASN A 616 12.59 2.76 -2.33
N PHE A 617 12.72 4.07 -2.13
CA PHE A 617 11.75 4.89 -1.44
C PHE A 617 11.54 6.26 -2.09
N TYR A 618 11.78 6.37 -3.40
CA TYR A 618 11.51 7.57 -4.21
C TYR A 618 10.42 7.30 -5.26
N GLY A 619 9.51 8.26 -5.46
CA GLY A 619 8.44 8.25 -6.46
C GLY A 619 8.70 9.25 -7.60
N TYR A 620 7.64 9.89 -8.10
CA TYR A 620 7.75 10.94 -9.12
C TYR A 620 8.02 12.30 -8.45
N LEU A 621 9.28 12.52 -8.08
CA LEU A 621 9.79 13.67 -7.31
C LEU A 621 9.19 13.83 -5.90
N PHE A 622 8.61 12.76 -5.35
CA PHE A 622 8.25 12.64 -3.94
C PHE A 622 9.08 11.56 -3.26
N TRP A 623 9.33 11.72 -1.97
CA TRP A 623 9.87 10.67 -1.14
C TRP A 623 8.74 9.85 -0.53
N THR A 624 8.98 8.56 -0.30
CA THR A 624 8.04 7.64 0.34
C THR A 624 8.65 7.10 1.62
N ASN A 625 7.85 6.73 2.60
CA ASN A 625 8.32 6.10 3.83
C ASN A 625 8.20 4.57 3.80
N ARG A 626 8.15 3.98 2.59
CA ARG A 626 7.91 2.55 2.36
C ARG A 626 8.87 1.64 3.13
N THR A 627 10.16 1.98 3.12
CA THR A 627 11.21 1.19 3.80
C THR A 627 11.36 1.58 5.27
N GLN A 628 10.73 2.70 5.68
CA GLN A 628 10.86 3.33 6.99
C GLN A 628 12.31 3.70 7.37
N GLU A 629 13.23 3.68 6.40
CA GLU A 629 14.64 3.96 6.62
C GLU A 629 14.89 5.46 6.86
N SER A 630 14.18 6.33 6.12
CA SER A 630 14.43 7.77 6.19
C SER A 630 13.63 8.50 7.27
N LEU A 631 12.38 8.10 7.57
CA LEU A 631 11.58 8.73 8.63
C LEU A 631 11.45 7.87 9.89
N GLY A 632 12.11 6.71 9.93
CA GLY A 632 12.07 5.77 11.05
C GLY A 632 10.82 4.89 11.09
N THR A 633 10.92 3.78 11.82
CA THR A 633 9.87 2.75 11.95
C THR A 633 8.64 3.19 12.74
N ALA A 634 8.76 4.25 13.54
CA ALA A 634 7.63 4.87 14.23
C ALA A 634 6.69 5.59 13.24
N THR A 635 7.22 6.08 12.12
CA THR A 635 6.43 6.71 11.07
C THR A 635 5.76 5.64 10.21
N PRO A 636 4.43 5.67 10.01
CA PRO A 636 3.75 4.70 9.16
C PRO A 636 4.34 4.61 7.75
N ALA A 637 4.35 3.40 7.19
CA ALA A 637 4.96 3.13 5.89
C ALA A 637 4.18 3.73 4.70
N ASP A 638 2.92 4.14 4.92
CA ASP A 638 2.10 4.84 3.94
C ASP A 638 2.37 6.36 3.91
N ALA A 639 3.26 6.86 4.77
CA ALA A 639 3.67 8.25 4.72
C ALA A 639 4.47 8.56 3.44
N PHE A 640 4.26 9.75 2.89
CA PHE A 640 5.04 10.30 1.79
C PHE A 640 5.35 11.77 2.09
N TYR A 641 6.41 12.29 1.49
CA TYR A 641 6.90 13.60 1.88
C TYR A 641 7.68 14.33 0.78
N MET A 642 7.63 15.65 0.88
CA MET A 642 8.53 16.56 0.18
C MET A 642 9.71 16.85 1.11
N SER A 643 10.94 16.78 0.62
CA SER A 643 12.14 17.07 1.43
C SER A 643 13.10 18.02 0.72
N GLY A 644 13.64 18.97 1.47
CA GLY A 644 14.56 19.99 1.00
C GLY A 644 15.78 20.17 1.90
N TRP A 645 16.83 20.77 1.34
CA TRP A 645 18.04 21.13 2.07
C TRP A 645 17.76 21.98 3.31
N GLY A 646 18.42 21.66 4.41
CA GLY A 646 18.19 22.25 5.73
C GLY A 646 17.11 21.50 6.48
N LYS A 647 16.80 20.26 6.06
CA LYS A 647 15.71 19.40 6.57
C LYS A 647 14.33 20.06 6.47
N GLN A 648 14.05 20.74 5.35
CA GLN A 648 12.68 21.16 5.04
C GLN A 648 11.83 19.90 4.85
N ILE A 649 10.60 19.88 5.34
CA ILE A 649 9.71 18.74 5.14
C ILE A 649 8.24 19.16 5.11
N CYS A 650 7.50 18.59 4.18
CA CYS A 650 6.05 18.45 4.26
C CYS A 650 5.76 16.95 4.20
N CYS A 651 5.37 16.38 5.35
CA CYS A 651 5.10 14.96 5.53
C CYS A 651 3.59 14.76 5.64
N VAL A 652 3.06 13.86 4.83
CA VAL A 652 1.66 13.47 4.84
C VAL A 652 1.60 12.03 5.32
N ILE A 653 0.76 11.75 6.32
CA ILE A 653 0.57 10.41 6.88
C ILE A 653 -0.91 10.03 6.74
N PRO A 654 -1.30 9.39 5.62
CA PRO A 654 -2.69 9.05 5.31
C PRO A 654 -3.40 8.29 6.43
N SER A 655 -2.78 7.23 6.95
CA SER A 655 -3.31 6.40 8.03
C SER A 655 -3.61 7.17 9.32
N LEU A 656 -3.00 8.34 9.53
CA LEU A 656 -3.21 9.17 10.70
C LEU A 656 -4.02 10.45 10.41
N ASP A 657 -4.45 10.67 9.16
CA ASP A 657 -5.08 11.92 8.69
C ASP A 657 -4.29 13.17 9.14
N LEU A 658 -2.96 13.09 8.99
CA LEU A 658 -1.99 14.03 9.56
C LEU A 658 -1.12 14.64 8.45
N VAL A 659 -0.97 15.96 8.49
CA VAL A 659 0.03 16.71 7.73
C VAL A 659 0.95 17.42 8.72
N PHE A 660 2.24 17.11 8.66
CA PHE A 660 3.28 17.78 9.43
C PHE A 660 4.20 18.54 8.49
N VAL A 661 4.35 19.84 8.72
CA VAL A 661 5.24 20.69 7.95
C VAL A 661 6.27 21.32 8.86
N ARG A 662 7.53 21.27 8.46
CA ARG A 662 8.60 22.05 9.06
C ARG A 662 9.43 22.72 7.99
N VAL A 663 9.63 24.04 8.15
CA VAL A 663 10.51 24.85 7.30
C VAL A 663 11.48 25.63 8.19
N GLY A 664 12.77 25.65 7.88
CA GLY A 664 13.75 26.33 8.72
C GLY A 664 15.03 26.79 8.03
N SER A 665 15.86 27.53 8.76
CA SER A 665 17.03 28.23 8.20
C SER A 665 18.39 27.58 8.51
N ASN A 666 18.43 26.55 9.35
CA ASN A 666 19.70 25.90 9.70
C ASN A 666 20.08 24.81 8.69
N ALA A 667 21.07 25.11 7.84
CA ALA A 667 21.62 24.19 6.85
C ALA A 667 22.48 23.06 7.47
N GLU A 668 23.02 23.24 8.68
CA GLU A 668 23.83 22.22 9.36
C GLU A 668 23.02 20.96 9.67
N LEU A 669 21.70 21.09 9.79
CA LEU A 669 20.79 19.96 9.98
C LEU A 669 20.93 18.85 8.94
N ASN A 670 21.44 19.13 7.74
CA ASN A 670 21.64 18.09 6.73
C ASN A 670 22.68 17.04 7.15
N SER A 671 23.64 17.37 8.01
CA SER A 671 24.63 16.42 8.53
C SER A 671 24.11 15.56 9.70
N HIS A 672 22.85 15.72 10.09
CA HIS A 672 22.19 14.94 11.14
C HIS A 672 21.27 13.87 10.52
N PRO A 673 21.75 12.64 10.28
CA PRO A 673 20.95 11.56 9.69
C PRO A 673 19.74 11.18 10.57
N GLU A 674 19.88 11.23 11.89
CA GLU A 674 18.87 10.89 12.90
C GLU A 674 17.72 11.92 12.99
N TYR A 675 17.88 13.10 12.38
CA TYR A 675 16.95 14.22 12.58
C TYR A 675 15.51 13.89 12.21
N TYR A 676 15.26 13.29 11.04
CA TYR A 676 13.89 12.94 10.63
C TYR A 676 13.31 11.79 11.45
N PRO A 677 14.00 10.64 11.64
CA PRO A 677 13.49 9.57 12.51
C PRO A 677 13.10 10.05 13.90
N GLU A 678 13.93 10.90 14.51
CA GLU A 678 13.71 11.40 15.87
C GLU A 678 12.62 12.47 15.95
N LEU A 679 12.52 13.34 14.94
CA LEU A 679 11.44 14.32 14.85
C LEU A 679 10.09 13.64 14.64
N LEU A 680 9.98 12.75 13.64
CA LEU A 680 8.69 12.16 13.28
C LEU A 680 8.23 11.13 14.31
N SER A 681 9.14 10.47 15.04
CA SER A 681 8.75 9.61 16.16
C SER A 681 8.00 10.38 17.25
N ARG A 682 8.41 11.61 17.58
CA ARG A 682 7.69 12.49 18.52
C ARG A 682 6.35 12.94 17.98
N VAL A 683 6.31 13.33 16.71
CA VAL A 683 5.06 13.74 16.06
C VAL A 683 4.05 12.60 16.10
N VAL A 684 4.45 11.38 15.72
CA VAL A 684 3.55 10.22 15.73
C VAL A 684 3.19 9.78 17.14
N ALA A 685 4.12 9.83 18.09
CA ALA A 685 3.85 9.53 19.49
C ALA A 685 2.84 10.50 20.13
N SER A 686 2.69 11.71 19.58
CA SER A 686 1.66 12.66 20.03
C SER A 686 0.24 12.29 19.59
N VAL A 687 0.07 11.36 18.64
CA VAL A 687 -1.25 10.92 18.19
C VAL A 687 -1.89 10.01 19.23
N VAL A 688 -3.11 10.35 19.63
CA VAL A 688 -3.88 9.58 20.61
C VAL A 688 -5.21 9.14 20.01
N GLU A 689 -5.67 7.95 20.40
CA GLU A 689 -6.98 7.44 19.98
C GLU A 689 -8.10 8.35 20.50
N LYS A 690 -9.15 8.46 19.69
CA LYS A 690 -10.38 9.19 20.03
C LYS A 690 -11.25 8.39 20.98
#